data_AF-A0A101ADZ1-F1
#
_entry.id   AF-A0A101ADZ1-F1
#
_cell.length_a   1.000
_cell.length_b   1.000
_cell.length_c   1.000
_cell.angle_alpha   90.00
_cell.angle_beta   90.00
_cell.angle_gamma   90.00
#
_symmetry.space_group_name_H-M   'P 1'
#
loop_
_entity.id
_entity.type
_entity.pdbx_description
1 polymer ?
#
loop_
_entity_poly.entity_id
_entity_poly.type
_entity_poly.pdbx_seq_one_letter_code
_entity_poly.pdbx_strand_id
1 'polypeptide(L)'
;MTSLNRTAAAANELAGFILAAAVATFGALVILGSRNPVLLLAAPIGGIGLIFAARRPLLAVTIMVVVEVTNVSGVLAPRLGIPFFPASLLMGLMAVAFALRDPKARSRLNGWTMACAGFLVVFLATQAVATIGSVDMSASLTTMRRGIIDCLFVMLILLLVQLTARPWVLAVAFVVPLALLSSLTVINELIFGGTMPFGGFADVAAVTAADQSFATLRYGGPLPDSNFWGRYLVMALPLAAALLTRALRSGRRYAVAMWMPVLAALFAGIYLTQSRGTYATAGIAMAVWFLACERSVRRRGMAVLPLALLAFAVPGIGDRLVQTVVDLSQAQENYSIDSSTLNRVSAVEMAWKMFEDRPYFGFGPGSFVSETINYAGRVSTATRGSAGAPHNLYAEFAGESGVFGLLGLAVLILGFLTVVVLRIIAQPASSDRVLAAAVCAAIIAYSVASIALHMAYFRAFGVVLALAAGLAPALPLSVDVMPRFLRGVAVWLLAGILGCFAFWLCLSVSSSPSVTATQRATLVPEGPIDGWYAYALDIRSRIELLPTFATILQDTTSPVSVTADPVRGVLKLTTTADTASAARDEIQLAAAHAGSALNASIGYQQYSLRTVGGMQIVPSQKRAPFAPVVAGAVGASTVLVAGLALSRMLARRPKYTPSGRSPTGDLVTV
;
A
#
# COMPACT_ATOMS: atom_id res chain seq x y z
N MET A 1 45.01 -28.55 -23.53
CA MET A 1 44.66 -27.24 -22.93
C MET A 1 43.29 -27.20 -22.21
N THR A 2 42.35 -28.12 -22.46
CA THR A 2 41.03 -28.16 -21.80
C THR A 2 41.00 -28.81 -20.41
N SER A 3 41.96 -29.68 -20.05
CA SER A 3 42.04 -30.29 -18.71
C SER A 3 42.65 -29.36 -17.65
N LEU A 4 43.71 -28.62 -17.99
CA LEU A 4 44.39 -27.65 -17.12
C LEU A 4 43.49 -26.49 -16.66
N ASN A 5 42.56 -26.04 -17.51
CA ASN A 5 41.60 -24.99 -17.12
C ASN A 5 40.51 -25.49 -16.16
N ARG A 6 40.16 -26.79 -16.17
CA ARG A 6 39.18 -27.35 -15.23
C ARG A 6 39.79 -27.57 -13.84
N THR A 7 41.05 -27.98 -13.76
CA THR A 7 41.75 -28.17 -12.48
C THR A 7 42.06 -26.84 -11.79
N ALA A 8 42.47 -25.81 -12.54
CA ALA A 8 42.66 -24.46 -12.00
C ALA A 8 41.35 -23.81 -11.51
N ALA A 9 40.23 -24.04 -12.22
CA ALA A 9 38.92 -23.59 -11.79
C ALA A 9 38.50 -24.25 -10.46
N ALA A 10 38.65 -25.58 -10.34
CA ALA A 10 38.31 -26.32 -9.12
C ALA A 10 39.17 -25.95 -7.91
N ALA A 11 40.47 -25.68 -8.10
CA ALA A 11 41.37 -25.23 -7.02
C ALA A 11 40.97 -23.84 -6.48
N ASN A 12 40.63 -22.90 -7.37
CA ASN A 12 40.10 -21.59 -7.00
C ASN A 12 38.72 -21.69 -6.33
N GLU A 13 37.95 -22.75 -6.63
CA GLU A 13 36.67 -22.96 -5.98
C GLU A 13 36.84 -23.35 -4.51
N LEU A 14 37.71 -24.31 -4.24
CA LEU A 14 38.01 -24.82 -2.90
C LEU A 14 38.59 -23.73 -1.99
N ALA A 15 39.55 -22.94 -2.48
CA ALA A 15 40.13 -21.84 -1.72
C ALA A 15 39.07 -20.80 -1.31
N GLY A 16 38.12 -20.49 -2.21
CA GLY A 16 37.02 -19.57 -1.90
C GLY A 16 36.04 -20.13 -0.85
N PHE A 17 35.77 -21.44 -0.85
CA PHE A 17 34.92 -22.07 0.17
C PHE A 17 35.61 -22.12 1.54
N ILE A 18 36.90 -22.44 1.58
CA ILE A 18 37.68 -22.44 2.82
C ILE A 18 37.73 -21.03 3.42
N LEU A 19 38.02 -20.01 2.61
CA LEU A 19 38.05 -18.63 3.08
C LEU A 19 36.68 -18.20 3.63
N ALA A 20 35.59 -18.54 2.94
CA ALA A 20 34.26 -18.18 3.42
C ALA A 20 33.84 -18.93 4.67
N ALA A 21 34.20 -20.21 4.79
CA ALA A 21 33.99 -20.96 6.02
C ALA A 21 34.74 -20.30 7.19
N ALA A 22 36.01 -19.91 6.97
CA ALA A 22 36.83 -19.25 7.98
C ALA A 22 36.27 -17.88 8.40
N VAL A 23 35.91 -17.03 7.43
CA VAL A 23 35.33 -15.70 7.69
C VAL A 23 33.97 -15.81 8.38
N ALA A 24 33.09 -16.72 7.94
CA ALA A 24 31.79 -16.92 8.58
C ALA A 24 31.92 -17.45 10.01
N THR A 25 32.85 -18.38 10.24
CA THR A 25 33.14 -18.89 11.60
C THR A 25 33.67 -17.78 12.50
N PHE A 26 34.63 -16.98 12.00
CA PHE A 26 35.17 -15.85 12.75
C PHE A 26 34.08 -14.81 13.07
N GLY A 27 33.25 -14.44 12.09
CA GLY A 27 32.15 -13.50 12.30
C GLY A 27 31.11 -14.00 13.30
N ALA A 28 30.74 -15.29 13.23
CA ALA A 28 29.85 -15.90 14.21
C ALA A 28 30.45 -15.88 15.63
N LEU A 29 31.75 -16.13 15.76
CA LEU A 29 32.46 -16.11 17.04
C LEU A 29 32.53 -14.70 17.65
N VAL A 30 32.70 -13.67 16.83
CA VAL A 30 32.70 -12.26 17.28
C VAL A 30 31.30 -11.79 17.69
N ILE A 31 30.26 -12.15 16.93
CA ILE A 31 28.89 -11.64 17.15
C ILE A 31 28.15 -12.42 18.25
N LEU A 32 28.23 -13.74 18.22
CA LEU A 32 27.44 -14.62 19.10
C LEU A 32 28.21 -15.10 20.33
N GLY A 33 29.54 -14.92 20.34
CA GLY A 33 30.43 -15.50 21.34
C GLY A 33 30.41 -17.03 21.34
N SER A 34 30.96 -17.64 22.39
CA SER A 34 30.92 -19.10 22.60
C SER A 34 29.58 -19.64 23.11
N ARG A 35 28.57 -18.77 23.27
CA ARG A 35 27.31 -19.09 23.98
C ARG A 35 26.36 -19.99 23.19
N ASN A 36 26.52 -20.11 21.87
CA ASN A 36 25.67 -20.96 21.02
C ASN A 36 26.52 -21.84 20.08
N PRO A 37 26.97 -23.03 20.54
CA PRO A 37 27.85 -23.90 19.74
C PRO A 37 27.21 -24.38 18.44
N VAL A 38 25.89 -24.52 18.40
CA VAL A 38 25.14 -24.91 17.18
C VAL A 38 25.28 -23.86 16.08
N LEU A 39 25.24 -22.57 16.42
CA LEU A 39 25.40 -21.49 15.44
C LEU A 39 26.85 -21.37 14.95
N LEU A 40 27.84 -21.69 15.80
CA LEU A 40 29.24 -21.76 15.40
C LEU A 40 29.51 -22.93 14.43
N LEU A 41 28.83 -24.06 14.61
CA LEU A 41 28.88 -25.20 13.68
C LEU A 41 28.13 -24.92 12.37
N ALA A 42 27.04 -24.16 12.43
CA ALA A 42 26.26 -23.78 11.24
C ALA A 42 26.92 -22.66 10.41
N ALA A 43 27.73 -21.80 11.03
CA ALA A 43 28.40 -20.68 10.39
C ALA A 43 29.27 -21.06 9.17
N PRO A 44 30.18 -22.07 9.23
CA PRO A 44 30.97 -22.46 8.08
C PRO A 44 30.12 -23.00 6.93
N ILE A 45 29.06 -23.76 7.24
CA ILE A 45 28.09 -24.28 6.25
C ILE A 45 27.36 -23.10 5.59
N GLY A 46 26.91 -22.12 6.38
CA GLY A 46 26.28 -20.89 5.89
C GLY A 46 27.21 -20.07 4.99
N GLY A 47 28.49 -19.93 5.38
CA GLY A 47 29.51 -19.23 4.58
C GLY A 47 29.77 -19.90 3.24
N ILE A 48 29.94 -21.24 3.23
CA ILE A 48 30.10 -22.03 1.99
C ILE A 48 28.85 -21.89 1.12
N GLY A 49 27.66 -22.04 1.71
CA GLY A 49 26.37 -21.88 1.02
C GLY A 49 26.22 -20.49 0.40
N LEU A 50 26.64 -19.43 1.09
CA LEU A 50 26.59 -18.06 0.61
C LEU A 50 27.49 -17.87 -0.62
N ILE A 51 28.74 -18.34 -0.60
CA ILE A 51 29.62 -18.25 -1.78
C ILE A 51 29.11 -19.10 -2.93
N PHE A 52 28.64 -20.32 -2.63
CA PHE A 52 28.07 -21.22 -3.62
C PHE A 52 26.88 -20.58 -4.35
N ALA A 53 26.01 -19.90 -3.60
CA ALA A 53 24.89 -19.14 -4.13
C ALA A 53 25.35 -17.89 -4.89
N ALA A 54 26.29 -17.11 -4.33
CA ALA A 54 26.79 -15.89 -4.95
C ALA A 54 27.45 -16.15 -6.32
N ARG A 55 28.17 -17.25 -6.50
CA ARG A 55 28.73 -17.65 -7.81
C ARG A 55 27.67 -18.02 -8.85
N ARG A 56 26.41 -18.20 -8.43
CA ARG A 56 25.26 -18.50 -9.30
C ARG A 56 24.25 -17.36 -9.20
N PRO A 57 24.37 -16.29 -10.01
CA PRO A 57 23.57 -15.07 -9.86
C PRO A 57 22.05 -15.32 -9.83
N LEU A 58 21.57 -16.31 -10.59
CA LEU A 58 20.15 -16.69 -10.59
C LEU A 58 19.70 -17.32 -9.26
N LEU A 59 20.54 -18.14 -8.64
CA LEU A 59 20.27 -18.72 -7.32
C LEU A 59 20.31 -17.64 -6.25
N ALA A 60 21.32 -16.77 -6.28
CA ALA A 60 21.44 -15.65 -5.34
C ALA A 60 20.20 -14.75 -5.36
N VAL A 61 19.77 -14.26 -6.53
CA VAL A 61 18.58 -13.41 -6.63
C VAL A 61 17.30 -14.14 -6.21
N THR A 62 17.20 -15.44 -6.48
CA THR A 62 16.07 -16.26 -6.03
C THR A 62 16.03 -16.32 -4.50
N ILE A 63 17.16 -16.60 -3.85
CA ILE A 63 17.25 -16.65 -2.38
C ILE A 63 16.93 -15.28 -1.78
N MET A 64 17.48 -14.20 -2.32
CA MET A 64 17.20 -12.84 -1.84
C MET A 64 15.71 -12.50 -1.91
N VAL A 65 15.05 -12.82 -3.03
CA VAL A 65 13.61 -12.60 -3.18
C VAL A 65 12.82 -13.45 -2.19
N VAL A 66 13.13 -14.73 -2.06
CA VAL A 66 12.44 -15.63 -1.13
C VAL A 66 12.57 -15.13 0.31
N VAL A 67 13.80 -14.83 0.78
CA VAL A 67 14.07 -14.34 2.14
C VAL A 67 13.27 -13.09 2.46
N GLU A 68 13.18 -12.16 1.50
CA GLU A 68 12.45 -10.91 1.67
C GLU A 68 10.93 -11.11 1.69
N VAL A 69 10.41 -11.85 0.70
CA VAL A 69 8.97 -12.03 0.50
C VAL A 69 8.34 -12.90 1.60
N THR A 70 9.09 -13.85 2.17
CA THR A 70 8.65 -14.63 3.32
C THR A 70 8.88 -13.94 4.66
N ASN A 71 9.47 -12.73 4.66
CA ASN A 71 9.89 -12.01 5.87
C ASN A 71 10.70 -12.87 6.84
N VAL A 72 11.59 -13.74 6.34
CA VAL A 72 12.40 -14.65 7.18
C VAL A 72 13.23 -13.85 8.18
N SER A 73 13.75 -12.68 7.78
CA SER A 73 14.49 -11.82 8.69
C SER A 73 13.62 -11.27 9.83
N GLY A 74 12.35 -10.94 9.59
CA GLY A 74 11.45 -10.48 10.66
C GLY A 74 11.02 -11.60 11.59
N VAL A 75 10.81 -12.80 11.06
CA VAL A 75 10.29 -13.95 11.83
C VAL A 75 11.39 -14.66 12.63
N LEU A 76 12.56 -14.92 12.01
CA LEU A 76 13.61 -15.76 12.59
C LEU A 76 14.75 -14.98 13.24
N ALA A 77 15.10 -13.77 12.77
CA ALA A 77 16.25 -13.05 13.33
C ALA A 77 16.08 -12.73 14.83
N PRO A 78 14.90 -12.32 15.33
CA PRO A 78 14.70 -12.10 16.77
C PRO A 78 14.86 -13.38 17.61
N ARG A 79 14.62 -14.57 17.02
CA ARG A 79 14.64 -15.86 17.72
C ARG A 79 16.02 -16.53 17.68
N LEU A 80 16.71 -16.42 16.55
CA LEU A 80 17.96 -17.11 16.28
C LEU A 80 19.20 -16.21 16.39
N GLY A 81 19.03 -14.88 16.42
CA GLY A 81 20.14 -13.92 16.42
C GLY A 81 20.93 -13.87 15.10
N ILE A 82 20.41 -14.48 14.03
CA ILE A 82 21.09 -14.56 12.72
C ILE A 82 20.69 -13.35 11.84
N PRO A 83 21.65 -12.60 11.28
CA PRO A 83 21.37 -11.45 10.42
C PRO A 83 21.05 -11.88 8.97
N PHE A 84 19.88 -12.50 8.76
CA PHE A 84 19.45 -13.00 7.44
C PHE A 84 19.45 -11.93 6.35
N PHE A 85 18.91 -10.74 6.64
CA PHE A 85 18.86 -9.65 5.67
C PHE A 85 20.26 -9.14 5.25
N PRO A 86 21.18 -8.75 6.16
CA PRO A 86 22.56 -8.40 5.79
C PRO A 86 23.30 -9.52 5.04
N ALA A 87 23.11 -10.79 5.42
CA ALA A 87 23.70 -11.92 4.70
C ALA A 87 23.19 -12.02 3.25
N SER A 88 21.89 -11.79 3.03
CA SER A 88 21.30 -11.75 1.69
C SER A 88 21.83 -10.57 0.86
N LEU A 89 22.07 -9.41 1.48
CA LEU A 89 22.63 -8.23 0.82
C LEU A 89 24.08 -8.48 0.38
N LEU A 90 24.89 -9.07 1.26
CA LEU A 90 26.28 -9.47 0.95
C LEU A 90 26.30 -10.49 -0.19
N MET A 91 25.43 -11.50 -0.14
CA MET A 91 25.29 -12.49 -1.22
C MET A 91 24.95 -11.82 -2.56
N GLY A 92 24.00 -10.87 -2.56
CA GLY A 92 23.63 -10.11 -3.75
C GLY A 92 24.78 -9.29 -4.32
N LEU A 93 25.51 -8.57 -3.45
CA LEU A 93 26.68 -7.79 -3.86
C LEU A 93 27.75 -8.67 -4.50
N MET A 94 28.08 -9.80 -3.87
CA MET A 94 29.04 -10.77 -4.42
C MET A 94 28.53 -11.38 -5.73
N ALA A 95 27.24 -11.68 -5.82
CA ALA A 95 26.64 -12.22 -7.04
C ALA A 95 26.71 -11.25 -8.21
N VAL A 96 26.48 -9.95 -7.97
CA VAL A 96 26.70 -8.90 -8.98
C VAL A 96 28.17 -8.86 -9.38
N ALA A 97 29.09 -8.85 -8.42
CA ALA A 97 30.53 -8.82 -8.70
C ALA A 97 31.00 -10.03 -9.54
N PHE A 98 30.50 -11.23 -9.26
CA PHE A 98 30.80 -12.43 -10.06
C PHE A 98 30.13 -12.38 -11.44
N ALA A 99 28.87 -11.95 -11.52
CA ALA A 99 28.15 -11.83 -12.78
C ALA A 99 28.81 -10.83 -13.75
N LEU A 100 29.35 -9.72 -13.22
CA LEU A 100 30.03 -8.70 -14.03
C LEU A 100 31.35 -9.19 -14.66
N ARG A 101 31.91 -10.31 -14.19
CA ARG A 101 33.09 -10.94 -14.81
C ARG A 101 32.76 -11.58 -16.16
N ASP A 102 31.51 -11.95 -16.41
CA ASP A 102 31.07 -12.48 -17.71
C ASP A 102 30.71 -11.33 -18.66
N PRO A 103 31.43 -11.15 -19.80
CA PRO A 103 31.13 -10.12 -20.78
C PRO A 103 29.70 -10.20 -21.32
N LYS A 104 29.14 -11.41 -21.46
CA LYS A 104 27.75 -11.60 -21.93
C LYS A 104 26.75 -11.07 -20.91
N ALA A 105 26.94 -11.36 -19.63
CA ALA A 105 26.10 -10.82 -18.57
C ALA A 105 26.19 -9.29 -18.51
N ARG A 106 27.41 -8.73 -18.54
CA ARG A 106 27.64 -7.28 -18.54
C ARG A 106 26.94 -6.56 -19.70
N SER A 107 26.93 -7.16 -20.89
CA SER A 107 26.28 -6.56 -22.08
C SER A 107 24.75 -6.41 -21.97
N ARG A 108 24.12 -7.04 -20.97
CA ARG A 108 22.67 -6.95 -20.73
C ARG A 108 22.28 -5.69 -19.97
N LEU A 109 23.23 -5.05 -19.27
CA LEU A 109 23.02 -3.74 -18.65
C LEU A 109 22.89 -2.69 -19.75
N ASN A 110 21.91 -1.80 -19.62
CA ASN A 110 21.55 -0.86 -20.68
C ASN A 110 21.02 0.47 -20.10
N GLY A 111 20.56 1.37 -20.96
CA GLY A 111 20.02 2.67 -20.56
C GLY A 111 18.86 2.59 -19.55
N TRP A 112 18.06 1.52 -19.56
CA TRP A 112 17.00 1.32 -18.56
C TRP A 112 17.55 0.97 -17.19
N THR A 113 18.70 0.29 -17.09
CA THR A 113 19.39 0.12 -15.80
C THR A 113 19.69 1.49 -15.17
N MET A 114 20.20 2.42 -15.98
CA MET A 114 20.53 3.77 -15.54
C MET A 114 19.29 4.61 -15.23
N ALA A 115 18.25 4.54 -16.06
CA ALA A 115 17.00 5.24 -15.79
C ALA A 115 16.35 4.78 -14.48
N CYS A 116 16.26 3.47 -14.25
CA CYS A 116 15.69 2.93 -13.02
C CYS A 116 16.56 3.23 -11.78
N ALA A 117 17.89 3.18 -11.91
CA ALA A 117 18.79 3.65 -10.86
C ALA A 117 18.56 5.14 -10.56
N GLY A 118 18.38 5.96 -11.60
CA GLY A 118 18.04 7.37 -11.50
C GLY A 118 16.74 7.61 -10.72
N PHE A 119 15.69 6.82 -10.95
CA PHE A 119 14.44 6.94 -10.18
C PHE A 119 14.65 6.69 -8.68
N LEU A 120 15.44 5.66 -8.32
CA LEU A 120 15.80 5.39 -6.91
C LEU A 120 16.64 6.54 -6.31
N VAL A 121 17.59 7.06 -7.08
CA VAL A 121 18.43 8.19 -6.64
C VAL A 121 17.60 9.46 -6.44
N VAL A 122 16.67 9.78 -7.35
CA VAL A 122 15.77 10.94 -7.20
C VAL A 122 14.89 10.77 -5.98
N PHE A 123 14.34 9.57 -5.75
CA PHE A 123 13.57 9.28 -4.53
C PHE A 123 14.42 9.56 -3.28
N LEU A 124 15.63 9.01 -3.16
CA LEU A 124 16.51 9.26 -2.02
C LEU A 124 16.93 10.73 -1.90
N ALA A 125 17.21 11.41 -3.01
CA ALA A 125 17.60 12.80 -3.02
C ALA A 125 16.49 13.71 -2.50
N THR A 126 15.24 13.47 -2.89
CA THR A 126 14.10 14.25 -2.36
C THR A 126 13.86 14.01 -0.87
N GLN A 127 14.06 12.78 -0.39
CA GLN A 127 14.03 12.47 1.04
C GLN A 127 15.17 13.16 1.79
N ALA A 128 16.34 13.32 1.15
CA ALA A 128 17.49 14.00 1.75
C ALA A 128 17.25 15.50 1.86
N VAL A 129 16.62 16.09 0.84
CA VAL A 129 16.15 17.48 0.88
C VAL A 129 15.13 17.67 2.01
N ALA A 130 14.15 16.77 2.15
CA ALA A 130 13.19 16.83 3.26
C ALA A 130 13.85 16.72 4.65
N THR A 131 14.93 15.94 4.76
CA THR A 131 15.70 15.79 6.02
C THR A 131 16.31 17.11 6.49
N ILE A 132 16.62 18.05 5.59
CA ILE A 132 17.16 19.38 5.95
C ILE A 132 16.17 20.16 6.82
N GLY A 133 14.86 20.03 6.56
CA GLY A 133 13.79 20.69 7.31
C GLY A 133 13.28 19.92 8.52
N SER A 134 13.97 18.84 8.93
CA SER A 134 13.48 17.93 9.96
C SER A 134 13.46 18.54 11.36
N VAL A 135 12.39 18.30 12.11
CA VAL A 135 12.30 18.63 13.55
C VAL A 135 12.90 17.54 14.44
N ASP A 136 12.99 16.30 13.92
CA ASP A 136 13.65 15.17 14.58
C ASP A 136 14.72 14.60 13.65
N MET A 137 15.90 15.22 13.69
CA MET A 137 17.04 14.82 12.87
C MET A 137 17.45 13.36 13.13
N SER A 138 17.26 12.85 14.36
CA SER A 138 17.65 11.49 14.72
C SER A 138 16.75 10.44 14.06
N ALA A 139 15.43 10.67 14.08
CA ALA A 139 14.45 9.84 13.39
C ALA A 139 14.64 9.92 11.87
N SER A 140 14.83 11.12 11.32
CA SER A 140 15.01 11.32 9.88
C SER A 140 16.29 10.70 9.34
N LEU A 141 17.42 10.80 10.05
CA LEU A 141 18.65 10.12 9.63
C LEU A 141 18.51 8.59 9.72
N THR A 142 17.76 8.08 10.69
CA THR A 142 17.47 6.64 10.80
C THR A 142 16.60 6.16 9.64
N THR A 143 15.55 6.90 9.30
CA THR A 143 14.67 6.62 8.16
C THR A 143 15.43 6.72 6.84
N MET A 144 16.26 7.76 6.67
CA MET A 144 17.14 7.91 5.51
C MET A 144 18.10 6.74 5.36
N ARG A 145 18.77 6.32 6.44
CA ARG A 145 19.67 5.17 6.43
C ARG A 145 18.93 3.88 6.01
N ARG A 146 17.72 3.64 6.53
CA ARG A 146 16.89 2.50 6.09
C ARG A 146 16.53 2.62 4.62
N GLY A 147 16.09 3.79 4.17
CA GLY A 147 15.75 4.07 2.77
C GLY A 147 16.91 3.79 1.81
N ILE A 148 18.13 4.20 2.17
CA ILE A 148 19.35 3.91 1.41
C ILE A 148 19.58 2.40 1.32
N ILE A 149 19.54 1.69 2.44
CA ILE A 149 19.75 0.24 2.49
C ILE A 149 18.68 -0.51 1.67
N ASP A 150 17.42 -0.10 1.78
CA ASP A 150 16.35 -0.72 1.00
C ASP A 150 16.51 -0.43 -0.50
N CYS A 151 16.85 0.81 -0.90
CA CYS A 151 17.12 1.13 -2.30
C CYS A 151 18.35 0.39 -2.85
N LEU A 152 19.39 0.18 -2.04
CA LEU A 152 20.53 -0.66 -2.41
C LEU A 152 20.10 -2.11 -2.63
N PHE A 153 19.24 -2.66 -1.78
CA PHE A 153 18.65 -3.98 -1.99
C PHE A 153 17.88 -4.04 -3.33
N VAL A 154 17.00 -3.06 -3.59
CA VAL A 154 16.27 -2.98 -4.88
C VAL A 154 17.23 -2.90 -6.06
N MET A 155 18.29 -2.10 -5.96
CA MET A 155 19.30 -1.97 -7.00
C MET A 155 20.03 -3.28 -7.26
N LEU A 156 20.39 -4.04 -6.22
CA LEU A 156 21.02 -5.36 -6.38
C LEU A 156 20.08 -6.36 -7.08
N ILE A 157 18.81 -6.44 -6.66
CA ILE A 157 17.83 -7.30 -7.35
C ILE A 157 17.71 -6.86 -8.80
N LEU A 158 17.55 -5.56 -9.07
CA LEU A 158 17.44 -4.99 -10.41
C LEU A 158 18.62 -5.38 -11.30
N LEU A 159 19.85 -5.22 -10.82
CA LEU A 159 21.05 -5.63 -11.54
C LEU A 159 21.03 -7.14 -11.81
N LEU A 160 20.74 -7.96 -10.80
CA LEU A 160 20.72 -9.41 -10.96
C LEU A 160 19.61 -9.90 -11.91
N VAL A 161 18.44 -9.26 -11.94
CA VAL A 161 17.37 -9.60 -12.91
C VAL A 161 17.88 -9.40 -14.33
N GLN A 162 18.54 -8.27 -14.59
CA GLN A 162 19.05 -7.93 -15.92
C GLN A 162 20.24 -8.82 -16.31
N LEU A 163 21.20 -9.00 -15.40
CA LEU A 163 22.38 -9.85 -15.61
C LEU A 163 21.97 -11.31 -15.89
N THR A 164 20.93 -11.82 -15.22
CA THR A 164 20.46 -13.20 -15.42
C THR A 164 19.53 -13.35 -16.64
N ALA A 165 18.80 -12.29 -17.03
CA ALA A 165 17.77 -12.30 -18.08
C ALA A 165 16.70 -13.39 -17.89
N ARG A 166 16.32 -13.64 -16.62
CA ARG A 166 15.32 -14.68 -16.25
C ARG A 166 14.17 -14.10 -15.42
N PRO A 167 13.43 -13.08 -15.91
CA PRO A 167 12.39 -12.39 -15.12
C PRO A 167 11.28 -13.34 -14.65
N TRP A 168 10.95 -14.35 -15.45
CA TRP A 168 9.98 -15.37 -15.05
C TRP A 168 10.39 -16.20 -13.82
N VAL A 169 11.68 -16.47 -13.63
CA VAL A 169 12.16 -17.21 -12.45
C VAL A 169 11.95 -16.36 -11.19
N LEU A 170 12.14 -15.05 -11.29
CA LEU A 170 11.88 -14.14 -10.17
C LEU A 170 10.38 -14.02 -9.87
N ALA A 171 9.52 -14.02 -10.89
CA ALA A 171 8.08 -14.11 -10.67
C ALA A 171 7.70 -15.40 -9.92
N VAL A 172 8.32 -16.54 -10.26
CA VAL A 172 8.17 -17.81 -9.51
C VAL A 172 8.67 -17.66 -8.07
N ALA A 173 9.87 -17.09 -7.88
CA ALA A 173 10.48 -16.86 -6.57
C ALA A 173 9.65 -15.93 -5.67
N PHE A 174 8.87 -15.02 -6.26
CA PHE A 174 7.94 -14.15 -5.54
C PHE A 174 6.63 -14.88 -5.19
N VAL A 175 6.04 -15.59 -6.17
CA VAL A 175 4.69 -16.18 -6.06
C VAL A 175 4.68 -17.46 -5.20
N VAL A 176 5.62 -18.38 -5.44
CA VAL A 176 5.58 -19.71 -4.81
C VAL A 176 5.69 -19.64 -3.29
N PRO A 177 6.62 -18.88 -2.69
CA PRO A 177 6.69 -18.79 -1.23
C PRO A 177 5.43 -18.19 -0.62
N LEU A 178 4.81 -17.20 -1.25
CA LEU A 178 3.56 -16.61 -0.77
C LEU A 178 2.39 -17.59 -0.83
N ALA A 179 2.32 -18.42 -1.88
CA ALA A 179 1.32 -19.47 -1.96
C ALA A 179 1.54 -20.54 -0.89
N LEU A 180 2.79 -20.93 -0.61
CA LEU A 180 3.11 -21.87 0.47
C LEU A 180 2.70 -21.32 1.84
N LEU A 181 3.02 -20.05 2.12
CA LEU A 181 2.62 -19.37 3.35
C LEU A 181 1.09 -19.24 3.46
N SER A 182 0.41 -18.96 2.35
CA SER A 182 -1.06 -18.94 2.31
C SER A 182 -1.64 -20.31 2.63
N SER A 183 -1.06 -21.39 2.10
CA SER A 183 -1.45 -22.76 2.48
C SER A 183 -1.23 -23.03 3.97
N LEU A 184 -0.14 -22.53 4.57
CA LEU A 184 0.06 -22.65 6.03
C LEU A 184 -1.01 -21.90 6.83
N THR A 185 -1.46 -20.73 6.37
CA THR A 185 -2.57 -20.02 7.04
C THR A 185 -3.89 -20.79 6.95
N VAL A 186 -4.16 -21.44 5.80
CA VAL A 186 -5.33 -22.32 5.62
C VAL A 186 -5.25 -23.54 6.53
N ILE A 187 -4.07 -24.17 6.63
CA ILE A 187 -3.83 -25.30 7.53
C ILE A 187 -4.03 -24.86 8.99
N ASN A 188 -3.53 -23.69 9.38
CA ASN A 188 -3.72 -23.18 10.74
C ASN A 188 -5.21 -22.97 11.05
N GLU A 189 -5.97 -22.37 10.14
CA GLU A 189 -7.41 -22.12 10.34
C GLU A 189 -8.20 -23.43 10.42
N LEU A 190 -8.04 -24.32 9.42
CA LEU A 190 -8.89 -25.50 9.28
C LEU A 190 -8.53 -26.65 10.22
N ILE A 191 -7.26 -26.82 10.57
CA ILE A 191 -6.78 -27.96 11.37
C ILE A 191 -6.54 -27.56 12.82
N PHE A 192 -5.99 -26.36 13.04
CA PHE A 192 -5.52 -25.93 14.36
C PHE A 192 -6.36 -24.80 14.98
N GLY A 193 -7.43 -24.36 14.32
CA GLY A 193 -8.30 -23.27 14.80
C GLY A 193 -7.53 -21.98 15.10
N GLY A 194 -6.45 -21.71 14.35
CA GLY A 194 -5.61 -20.52 14.52
C GLY A 194 -4.56 -20.59 15.61
N THR A 195 -4.47 -21.70 16.36
CA THR A 195 -3.56 -21.82 17.51
C THR A 195 -2.11 -22.17 17.14
N MET A 196 -1.85 -22.58 15.89
CA MET A 196 -0.52 -23.04 15.45
C MET A 196 0.18 -21.99 14.55
N PRO A 197 1.02 -21.11 15.10
CA PRO A 197 1.68 -20.02 14.34
C PRO A 197 2.76 -20.49 13.35
N PHE A 198 3.13 -21.78 13.35
CA PHE A 198 4.22 -22.36 12.56
C PHE A 198 5.53 -21.57 12.67
N GLY A 199 5.92 -21.22 13.89
CA GLY A 199 7.14 -20.45 14.11
C GLY A 199 7.06 -18.98 13.70
N GLY A 200 5.85 -18.44 13.52
CA GLY A 200 5.60 -17.05 13.13
C GLY A 200 5.39 -16.85 11.62
N PHE A 201 5.16 -17.92 10.86
CA PHE A 201 4.93 -17.86 9.41
C PHE A 201 3.43 -17.88 9.03
N ALA A 202 2.56 -18.19 9.98
CA ALA A 202 1.11 -18.18 9.80
C ALA A 202 0.40 -17.64 11.06
N ASP A 203 0.88 -16.48 11.53
CA ASP A 203 0.33 -15.83 12.72
C ASP A 203 -1.06 -15.23 12.43
N VAL A 204 -1.93 -15.37 13.43
CA VAL A 204 -3.17 -14.61 13.52
C VAL A 204 -2.81 -13.20 13.99
N ALA A 205 -3.14 -12.20 13.19
CA ALA A 205 -2.87 -10.80 13.51
C ALA A 205 -3.64 -10.39 14.77
N ALA A 206 -3.05 -9.51 15.60
CA ALA A 206 -3.65 -9.07 16.85
C ALA A 206 -5.06 -8.49 16.62
N VAL A 207 -6.05 -9.08 17.31
CA VAL A 207 -7.48 -8.78 17.20
C VAL A 207 -7.77 -7.50 17.97
N THR A 208 -8.28 -6.46 17.32
CA THR A 208 -8.85 -5.30 18.02
C THR A 208 -10.23 -5.65 18.59
N ALA A 209 -10.72 -4.96 19.62
CA ALA A 209 -12.00 -5.30 20.28
C ALA A 209 -13.20 -5.40 19.32
N ALA A 210 -13.18 -4.70 18.18
CA ALA A 210 -14.19 -4.77 17.13
C ALA A 210 -14.07 -5.95 16.15
N ASP A 211 -12.92 -6.63 16.11
CA ASP A 211 -12.73 -7.84 15.31
C ASP A 211 -13.27 -9.11 16.00
N GLN A 212 -13.73 -9.01 17.26
CA GLN A 212 -14.28 -10.13 18.03
C GLN A 212 -15.68 -10.59 17.57
N SER A 213 -16.34 -9.84 16.70
CA SER A 213 -17.72 -10.09 16.26
C SER A 213 -17.86 -11.10 15.12
N PHE A 214 -16.78 -11.74 14.65
CA PHE A 214 -16.79 -12.57 13.44
C PHE A 214 -16.21 -13.98 13.66
N ALA A 215 -16.74 -14.95 12.92
CA ALA A 215 -16.40 -16.37 13.05
C ALA A 215 -15.03 -16.79 12.45
N THR A 216 -14.39 -15.94 11.64
CA THR A 216 -13.13 -16.26 10.93
C THR A 216 -11.96 -15.42 11.41
N LEU A 217 -10.81 -16.04 11.66
CA LEU A 217 -9.62 -15.35 12.15
C LEU A 217 -8.94 -14.51 11.06
N ARG A 218 -8.22 -13.46 11.49
CA ARG A 218 -7.49 -12.55 10.60
C ARG A 218 -6.02 -12.92 10.53
N TYR A 219 -5.56 -13.44 9.41
CA TYR A 219 -4.17 -13.87 9.26
C TYR A 219 -3.25 -12.75 8.76
N GLY A 220 -2.10 -12.60 9.43
CA GLY A 220 -0.97 -11.78 9.01
C GLY A 220 0.11 -12.56 8.25
N GLY A 221 0.01 -13.89 8.20
CA GLY A 221 1.05 -14.74 7.61
C GLY A 221 2.37 -14.55 8.39
N PRO A 222 3.50 -14.20 7.72
CA PRO A 222 4.76 -13.89 8.38
C PRO A 222 4.89 -12.41 8.80
N LEU A 223 3.83 -11.62 8.64
CA LEU A 223 3.79 -10.20 8.98
C LEU A 223 2.86 -9.98 10.18
N PRO A 224 3.12 -8.96 11.02
CA PRO A 224 2.32 -8.70 12.22
C PRO A 224 0.90 -8.18 11.90
N ASP A 225 0.64 -7.71 10.67
CA ASP A 225 -0.64 -7.09 10.28
C ASP A 225 -1.21 -7.72 8.98
N SER A 226 -2.47 -8.12 9.05
CA SER A 226 -3.25 -8.72 7.95
C SER A 226 -3.34 -7.86 6.68
N ASN A 227 -3.32 -6.54 6.81
CA ASN A 227 -3.41 -5.61 5.68
C ASN A 227 -2.08 -5.54 4.92
N PHE A 228 -0.95 -5.54 5.61
CA PHE A 228 0.36 -5.61 4.96
C PHE A 228 0.58 -6.96 4.27
N TRP A 229 0.10 -8.05 4.89
CA TRP A 229 0.07 -9.37 4.27
C TRP A 229 -0.79 -9.39 3.01
N GLY A 230 -1.99 -8.82 3.09
CA GLY A 230 -2.86 -8.63 1.93
C GLY A 230 -2.17 -7.89 0.78
N ARG A 231 -1.40 -6.83 1.07
CA ARG A 231 -0.64 -6.10 0.04
C ARG A 231 0.41 -6.97 -0.66
N TYR A 232 1.07 -7.90 0.03
CA TYR A 232 2.00 -8.87 -0.58
C TYR A 232 1.24 -9.80 -1.55
N LEU A 233 0.13 -10.38 -1.09
CA LEU A 233 -0.66 -11.34 -1.86
C LEU A 233 -1.29 -10.71 -3.10
N VAL A 234 -1.78 -9.48 -2.99
CA VAL A 234 -2.39 -8.76 -4.11
C VAL A 234 -1.37 -8.44 -5.20
N MET A 235 -0.11 -8.13 -4.85
CA MET A 235 0.98 -8.00 -5.84
C MET A 235 1.32 -9.35 -6.51
N ALA A 236 1.25 -10.45 -5.76
CA ALA A 236 1.55 -11.79 -6.28
C ALA A 236 0.45 -12.33 -7.22
N LEU A 237 -0.80 -11.94 -7.00
CA LEU A 237 -1.97 -12.45 -7.73
C LEU A 237 -1.85 -12.30 -9.26
N PRO A 238 -1.58 -11.11 -9.85
CA PRO A 238 -1.41 -11.00 -11.29
C PRO A 238 -0.16 -11.73 -11.80
N LEU A 239 0.91 -11.85 -10.99
CA LEU A 239 2.12 -12.62 -11.35
C LEU A 239 1.80 -14.12 -11.44
N ALA A 240 1.03 -14.65 -10.50
CA ALA A 240 0.55 -16.03 -10.52
C ALA A 240 -0.36 -16.29 -11.74
N ALA A 241 -1.24 -15.35 -12.06
CA ALA A 241 -2.10 -15.43 -13.22
C ALA A 241 -1.31 -15.40 -14.55
N ALA A 242 -0.20 -14.64 -14.60
CA ALA A 242 0.73 -14.67 -15.73
C ALA A 242 1.46 -16.00 -15.88
N LEU A 243 1.89 -16.61 -14.77
CA LEU A 243 2.53 -17.94 -14.75
C LEU A 243 1.56 -19.04 -15.21
N LEU A 244 0.30 -19.01 -14.73
CA LEU A 244 -0.76 -19.90 -15.19
C LEU A 244 -1.05 -19.70 -16.69
N THR A 245 -1.14 -18.46 -17.16
CA THR A 245 -1.36 -18.15 -18.58
C THR A 245 -0.22 -18.68 -19.45
N ARG A 246 1.02 -18.54 -18.98
CA ARG A 246 2.19 -19.13 -19.67
C ARG A 246 2.12 -20.65 -19.71
N ALA A 247 1.68 -21.29 -18.63
CA ALA A 247 1.49 -22.75 -18.58
C ALA A 247 0.41 -23.21 -19.57
N LEU A 248 -0.75 -22.55 -19.57
CA LEU A 248 -1.86 -22.80 -20.50
C LEU A 248 -1.41 -22.68 -21.96
N ARG A 249 -0.63 -21.65 -22.30
CA ARG A 249 -0.08 -21.46 -23.66
C ARG A 249 0.91 -22.55 -24.07
N SER A 250 1.60 -23.17 -23.11
CA SER A 250 2.57 -24.22 -23.43
C SER A 250 1.92 -25.58 -23.73
N GLY A 251 0.60 -25.74 -23.51
CA GLY A 251 -0.12 -27.00 -23.70
C GLY A 251 0.24 -28.10 -22.68
N ARG A 252 1.14 -27.82 -21.74
CA ARG A 252 1.63 -28.79 -20.76
C ARG A 252 0.66 -28.90 -19.59
N ARG A 253 -0.21 -29.91 -19.63
CA ARG A 253 -1.22 -30.19 -18.58
C ARG A 253 -0.65 -30.22 -17.16
N TYR A 254 0.56 -30.76 -16.98
CA TYR A 254 1.22 -30.82 -15.68
C TYR A 254 1.56 -29.43 -15.13
N ALA A 255 1.96 -28.50 -16.00
CA ALA A 255 2.30 -27.14 -15.59
C ALA A 255 1.03 -26.39 -15.16
N VAL A 256 -0.09 -26.61 -15.84
CA VAL A 256 -1.39 -26.05 -15.44
C VAL A 256 -1.84 -26.63 -14.10
N ALA A 257 -1.73 -27.95 -13.93
CA ALA A 257 -2.06 -28.63 -12.68
C ALA A 257 -1.20 -28.16 -11.49
N MET A 258 0.03 -27.70 -11.74
CA MET A 258 0.88 -27.09 -10.72
C MET A 258 0.47 -25.65 -10.38
N TRP A 259 0.13 -24.82 -11.36
CA TRP A 259 -0.17 -23.40 -11.13
C TRP A 259 -1.60 -23.12 -10.64
N MET A 260 -2.54 -24.04 -10.88
CA MET A 260 -3.92 -23.90 -10.39
C MET A 260 -3.99 -23.90 -8.85
N PRO A 261 -3.39 -24.87 -8.11
CA PRO A 261 -3.34 -24.84 -6.65
C PRO A 261 -2.62 -23.62 -6.09
N VAL A 262 -1.55 -23.16 -6.75
CA VAL A 262 -0.82 -21.95 -6.34
C VAL A 262 -1.74 -20.73 -6.35
N LEU A 263 -2.52 -20.55 -7.44
CA LEU A 263 -3.47 -19.45 -7.55
C LEU A 263 -4.60 -19.59 -6.51
N ALA A 264 -5.11 -20.81 -6.30
CA ALA A 264 -6.12 -21.09 -5.29
C ALA A 264 -5.64 -20.78 -3.86
N ALA A 265 -4.39 -21.15 -3.54
CA ALA A 265 -3.77 -20.85 -2.26
C ALA A 265 -3.66 -19.33 -2.03
N LEU A 266 -3.27 -18.55 -3.05
CA LEU A 266 -3.25 -17.08 -2.93
C LEU A 266 -4.65 -16.49 -2.70
N PHE A 267 -5.68 -16.98 -3.39
CA PHE A 267 -7.07 -16.55 -3.12
C PHE A 267 -7.51 -16.89 -1.70
N ALA A 268 -7.19 -18.09 -1.22
CA ALA A 268 -7.47 -18.50 0.16
C ALA A 268 -6.73 -17.62 1.18
N GLY A 269 -5.45 -17.32 0.93
CA GLY A 269 -4.68 -16.39 1.77
C GLY A 269 -5.26 -14.97 1.76
N ILE A 270 -5.70 -14.48 0.60
CA ILE A 270 -6.38 -13.18 0.47
C ILE A 270 -7.65 -13.19 1.33
N TYR A 271 -8.48 -14.22 1.21
CA TYR A 271 -9.68 -14.41 2.02
C TYR A 271 -9.37 -14.42 3.53
N LEU A 272 -8.35 -15.17 3.97
CA LEU A 272 -7.97 -15.24 5.38
C LEU A 272 -7.34 -13.96 5.93
N THR A 273 -6.95 -13.00 5.08
CA THR A 273 -6.56 -11.66 5.58
C THR A 273 -7.76 -10.92 6.17
N GLN A 274 -8.98 -11.25 5.73
CA GLN A 274 -10.21 -10.62 6.18
C GLN A 274 -10.18 -9.08 6.05
N SER A 275 -9.39 -8.56 5.09
CA SER A 275 -9.21 -7.13 4.87
C SER A 275 -10.03 -6.64 3.67
N ARG A 276 -10.95 -5.72 3.95
CA ARG A 276 -11.81 -5.04 2.95
C ARG A 276 -10.98 -4.38 1.84
N GLY A 277 -9.91 -3.68 2.23
CA GLY A 277 -8.97 -3.04 1.30
C GLY A 277 -8.22 -4.04 0.43
N THR A 278 -7.83 -5.19 0.98
CA THR A 278 -7.19 -6.27 0.22
C THR A 278 -8.13 -6.84 -0.85
N TYR A 279 -9.41 -7.08 -0.52
CA TYR A 279 -10.38 -7.60 -1.49
C TYR A 279 -10.59 -6.63 -2.67
N ALA A 280 -10.81 -5.35 -2.37
CA ALA A 280 -10.98 -4.32 -3.40
C ALA A 280 -9.73 -4.21 -4.30
N THR A 281 -8.55 -4.18 -3.68
CA THR A 281 -7.28 -4.05 -4.42
C THR A 281 -6.97 -5.31 -5.25
N ALA A 282 -7.31 -6.52 -4.78
CA ALA A 282 -7.20 -7.75 -5.55
C ALA A 282 -8.02 -7.69 -6.85
N GLY A 283 -9.26 -7.19 -6.76
CA GLY A 283 -10.13 -6.96 -7.91
C GLY A 283 -9.53 -5.97 -8.90
N ILE A 284 -9.02 -4.84 -8.41
CA ILE A 284 -8.36 -3.80 -9.23
C ILE A 284 -7.10 -4.38 -9.92
N ALA A 285 -6.27 -5.12 -9.20
CA ALA A 285 -5.06 -5.76 -9.75
C ALA A 285 -5.41 -6.67 -10.93
N MET A 286 -6.41 -7.52 -10.78
CA MET A 286 -6.84 -8.44 -11.83
C MET A 286 -7.49 -7.70 -13.01
N ALA A 287 -8.30 -6.66 -12.75
CA ALA A 287 -8.90 -5.83 -13.80
C ALA A 287 -7.81 -5.16 -14.66
N VAL A 288 -6.82 -4.52 -14.01
CA VAL A 288 -5.68 -3.89 -14.70
C VAL A 288 -4.89 -4.93 -15.50
N TRP A 289 -4.62 -6.10 -14.93
CA TRP A 289 -3.90 -7.17 -15.61
C TRP A 289 -4.62 -7.64 -16.88
N PHE A 290 -5.93 -7.90 -16.81
CA PHE A 290 -6.73 -8.29 -17.97
C PHE A 290 -6.80 -7.20 -19.04
N LEU A 291 -6.88 -5.92 -18.64
CA LEU A 291 -6.91 -4.79 -19.57
C LEU A 291 -5.57 -4.59 -20.30
N ALA A 292 -4.46 -4.72 -19.58
CA ALA A 292 -3.09 -4.58 -20.11
C ALA A 292 -2.67 -5.77 -21.00
N CYS A 293 -3.22 -6.95 -20.74
CA CYS A 293 -3.01 -8.13 -21.57
C CYS A 293 -3.59 -8.00 -22.98
N GLU A 294 -3.20 -8.93 -23.84
CA GLU A 294 -3.73 -9.05 -25.20
C GLU A 294 -5.21 -9.50 -25.23
N ARG A 295 -5.84 -9.36 -26.40
CA ARG A 295 -7.30 -9.55 -26.58
C ARG A 295 -7.80 -10.93 -26.17
N SER A 296 -7.02 -11.98 -26.38
CA SER A 296 -7.40 -13.37 -26.06
C SER A 296 -7.54 -13.58 -24.55
N VAL A 297 -6.54 -13.15 -23.77
CA VAL A 297 -6.52 -13.22 -22.31
C VAL A 297 -7.59 -12.30 -21.72
N ARG A 298 -7.74 -11.09 -22.26
CA ARG A 298 -8.79 -10.15 -21.83
C ARG A 298 -10.19 -10.73 -21.98
N ARG A 299 -10.48 -11.42 -23.09
CA ARG A 299 -11.78 -12.10 -23.30
C ARG A 299 -12.02 -13.21 -22.28
N ARG A 300 -10.99 -13.97 -21.93
CA ARG A 300 -11.10 -14.99 -20.86
C ARG A 300 -11.38 -14.33 -19.50
N GLY A 301 -10.71 -13.22 -19.19
CA GLY A 301 -10.99 -12.45 -17.97
C GLY A 301 -12.45 -11.99 -17.89
N MET A 302 -13.00 -11.47 -18.99
CA MET A 302 -14.42 -11.11 -19.05
C MET A 302 -15.36 -12.32 -18.89
N ALA A 303 -14.98 -13.49 -19.40
CA ALA A 303 -15.76 -14.71 -19.25
C ALA A 303 -15.77 -15.25 -17.80
N VAL A 304 -14.72 -14.96 -17.02
CA VAL A 304 -14.61 -15.36 -15.60
C VAL A 304 -15.27 -14.32 -14.68
N LEU A 305 -15.66 -13.15 -15.18
CA LEU A 305 -16.27 -12.09 -14.38
C LEU A 305 -17.53 -12.54 -13.60
N PRO A 306 -18.48 -13.31 -14.16
CA PRO A 306 -19.62 -13.79 -13.39
C PRO A 306 -19.21 -14.66 -12.20
N LEU A 307 -18.19 -15.51 -12.36
CA LEU A 307 -17.65 -16.32 -11.27
C LEU A 307 -16.96 -15.45 -10.21
N ALA A 308 -16.24 -14.41 -10.62
CA ALA A 308 -15.66 -13.44 -9.70
C ALA A 308 -16.75 -12.67 -8.92
N LEU A 309 -17.91 -12.39 -9.55
CA LEU A 309 -19.05 -11.77 -8.87
C LEU A 309 -19.74 -12.73 -7.87
N LEU A 310 -19.72 -14.04 -8.11
CA LEU A 310 -20.19 -15.02 -7.13
C LEU A 310 -19.35 -15.01 -5.84
N ALA A 311 -18.10 -14.51 -5.87
CA ALA A 311 -17.29 -14.36 -4.66
C ALA A 311 -17.93 -13.41 -3.64
N PHE A 312 -18.79 -12.47 -4.06
CA PHE A 312 -19.54 -11.62 -3.12
C PHE A 312 -20.58 -12.39 -2.30
N ALA A 313 -21.02 -13.57 -2.76
CA ALA A 313 -21.91 -14.43 -2.00
C ALA A 313 -21.19 -15.26 -0.93
N VAL A 314 -19.85 -15.26 -0.92
CA VAL A 314 -19.06 -15.96 0.09
C VAL A 314 -19.15 -15.18 1.42
N PRO A 315 -19.57 -15.83 2.53
CA PRO A 315 -19.58 -15.21 3.85
C PRO A 315 -18.22 -14.62 4.21
N GLY A 316 -18.19 -13.41 4.76
CA GLY A 316 -16.96 -12.68 5.11
C GLY A 316 -16.40 -11.80 3.98
N ILE A 317 -16.89 -11.92 2.74
CA ILE A 317 -16.52 -11.02 1.63
C ILE A 317 -17.59 -9.95 1.42
N GLY A 318 -18.81 -10.36 1.06
CA GLY A 318 -19.88 -9.44 0.66
C GLY A 318 -20.32 -8.52 1.79
N ASP A 319 -20.58 -9.09 2.97
CA ASP A 319 -20.94 -8.40 4.21
C ASP A 319 -19.90 -7.33 4.59
N ARG A 320 -18.60 -7.65 4.50
CA ARG A 320 -17.52 -6.70 4.82
C ARG A 320 -17.43 -5.56 3.83
N LEU A 321 -17.65 -5.82 2.53
CA LEU A 321 -17.64 -4.78 1.51
C LEU A 321 -18.87 -3.87 1.64
N VAL A 322 -20.05 -4.43 1.95
CA VAL A 322 -21.26 -3.65 2.25
C VAL A 322 -21.04 -2.77 3.49
N GLN A 323 -20.48 -3.31 4.57
CA GLN A 323 -20.14 -2.52 5.75
C GLN A 323 -19.18 -1.37 5.43
N THR A 324 -18.24 -1.56 4.52
CA THR A 324 -17.35 -0.47 4.08
C THR A 324 -18.12 0.67 3.40
N VAL A 325 -19.14 0.34 2.60
CA VAL A 325 -19.99 1.35 1.96
C VAL A 325 -20.83 2.09 3.01
N VAL A 326 -21.35 1.37 4.01
CA VAL A 326 -22.08 1.96 5.13
C VAL A 326 -21.18 2.91 5.92
N ASP A 327 -19.98 2.47 6.31
CA ASP A 327 -19.00 3.28 7.05
C ASP A 327 -18.62 4.55 6.28
N LEU A 328 -18.36 4.45 4.98
CA LEU A 328 -18.06 5.61 4.12
C LEU A 328 -19.25 6.57 4.00
N SER A 329 -20.48 6.06 4.04
CA SER A 329 -21.69 6.87 3.97
C SER A 329 -22.03 7.57 5.29
N GLN A 330 -21.61 6.99 6.43
CA GLN A 330 -21.94 7.48 7.78
C GLN A 330 -20.79 8.18 8.49
N ALA A 331 -19.64 8.37 7.83
CA ALA A 331 -18.42 8.93 8.41
C ALA A 331 -18.57 10.32 9.08
N GLN A 332 -19.67 11.03 8.87
CA GLN A 332 -19.94 12.34 9.47
C GLN A 332 -20.87 12.32 10.71
N GLU A 333 -21.60 11.23 11.00
CA GLU A 333 -22.74 11.33 11.93
C GLU A 333 -22.63 10.55 13.25
N ASN A 334 -21.76 9.54 13.41
CA ASN A 334 -21.77 8.74 14.63
C ASN A 334 -20.38 8.38 15.18
N TYR A 335 -20.11 8.74 16.43
CA TYR A 335 -19.00 8.20 17.24
C TYR A 335 -19.25 6.75 17.71
N SER A 336 -20.32 6.09 17.24
CA SER A 336 -20.48 4.63 17.32
C SER A 336 -19.58 3.89 16.32
N ILE A 337 -18.76 4.61 15.56
CA ILE A 337 -17.69 4.07 14.72
C ILE A 337 -16.62 3.45 15.63
N ASP A 338 -16.18 2.23 15.29
CA ASP A 338 -15.11 1.53 15.99
C ASP A 338 -13.89 2.41 16.24
N SER A 339 -13.39 2.37 17.48
CA SER A 339 -12.14 3.00 17.95
C SER A 339 -10.97 2.88 16.96
N SER A 340 -10.86 1.75 16.24
CA SER A 340 -9.80 1.54 15.25
C SER A 340 -9.94 2.43 14.00
N THR A 341 -11.18 2.67 13.56
CA THR A 341 -11.48 3.52 12.40
C THR A 341 -11.32 4.99 12.76
N LEU A 342 -11.76 5.37 13.96
CA LEU A 342 -11.58 6.73 14.50
C LEU A 342 -10.10 7.12 14.59
N ASN A 343 -9.26 6.21 15.11
CA ASN A 343 -7.81 6.42 15.18
C ASN A 343 -7.18 6.59 13.79
N ARG A 344 -7.65 5.87 12.76
CA ARG A 344 -7.17 6.03 11.38
C ARG A 344 -7.57 7.37 10.78
N VAL A 345 -8.83 7.78 10.95
CA VAL A 345 -9.31 9.09 10.46
C VAL A 345 -8.52 10.21 11.12
N SER A 346 -8.38 10.18 12.45
CA SER A 346 -7.53 11.08 13.22
C SER A 346 -6.10 11.13 12.67
N ALA A 347 -5.48 9.98 12.41
CA ALA A 347 -4.11 9.91 11.90
C ALA A 347 -3.94 10.53 10.51
N VAL A 348 -4.89 10.29 9.60
CA VAL A 348 -4.89 10.90 8.26
C VAL A 348 -5.12 12.41 8.36
N GLU A 349 -6.04 12.88 9.20
CA GLU A 349 -6.26 14.30 9.46
C GLU A 349 -5.00 14.97 10.01
N MET A 350 -4.29 14.32 10.94
CA MET A 350 -3.04 14.83 11.51
C MET A 350 -1.98 14.97 10.42
N ALA A 351 -1.81 13.98 9.56
CA ALA A 351 -0.83 14.01 8.48
C ALA A 351 -1.12 15.13 7.46
N TRP A 352 -2.39 15.36 7.13
CA TRP A 352 -2.77 16.49 6.28
C TRP A 352 -2.59 17.84 6.97
N LYS A 353 -2.91 17.93 8.27
CA LYS A 353 -2.68 19.15 9.05
C LYS A 353 -1.19 19.48 9.15
N MET A 354 -0.32 18.48 9.30
CA MET A 354 1.13 18.64 9.21
C MET A 354 1.56 19.18 7.85
N PHE A 355 0.99 18.66 6.75
CA PHE A 355 1.29 19.15 5.40
C PHE A 355 0.84 20.61 5.20
N GLU A 356 -0.34 20.99 5.69
CA GLU A 356 -0.80 22.38 5.64
C GLU A 356 0.15 23.34 6.35
N ASP A 357 0.68 22.93 7.50
CA ASP A 357 1.58 23.76 8.30
C ASP A 357 3.00 23.82 7.70
N ARG A 358 3.48 22.75 7.05
CA ARG A 358 4.83 22.66 6.44
C ARG A 358 4.82 21.99 5.06
N PRO A 359 4.31 22.65 4.01
CA PRO A 359 4.04 21.99 2.72
C PRO A 359 5.29 21.60 1.92
N TYR A 360 6.42 22.28 2.09
CA TYR A 360 7.60 22.04 1.25
C TYR A 360 8.47 20.89 1.75
N PHE A 361 8.99 21.01 2.97
CA PHE A 361 9.92 20.05 3.58
C PHE A 361 9.25 19.06 4.54
N GLY A 362 8.00 19.33 4.96
CA GLY A 362 7.35 18.58 6.04
C GLY A 362 8.08 18.74 7.38
N PHE A 363 7.90 17.75 8.25
CA PHE A 363 8.54 17.65 9.56
C PHE A 363 9.82 16.80 9.58
N GLY A 364 10.22 16.26 8.42
CA GLY A 364 11.31 15.31 8.24
C GLY A 364 10.83 13.87 8.10
N PRO A 365 11.47 13.02 7.28
CA PRO A 365 11.11 11.60 7.16
C PRO A 365 11.07 10.88 8.52
N GLY A 366 10.03 10.07 8.78
CA GLY A 366 9.85 9.33 10.02
C GLY A 366 9.49 10.15 11.27
N SER A 367 9.07 11.41 11.10
CA SER A 367 8.67 12.31 12.21
C SER A 367 7.19 12.21 12.59
N PHE A 368 6.35 11.47 11.84
CA PHE A 368 4.91 11.47 12.08
C PHE A 368 4.55 11.09 13.52
N VAL A 369 5.14 10.01 14.02
CA VAL A 369 4.83 9.49 15.37
C VAL A 369 5.20 10.51 16.45
N SER A 370 6.37 11.16 16.35
CA SER A 370 6.76 12.19 17.32
C SER A 370 5.87 13.43 17.25
N GLU A 371 5.36 13.77 16.08
CA GLU A 371 4.45 14.90 15.88
C GLU A 371 2.99 14.61 16.27
N THR A 372 2.60 13.35 16.49
CA THR A 372 1.22 13.03 16.90
C THR A 372 0.80 13.79 18.17
N ILE A 373 1.71 14.01 19.12
CA ILE A 373 1.39 14.74 20.36
C ILE A 373 1.02 16.20 20.09
N ASN A 374 1.63 16.82 19.08
CA ASN A 374 1.39 18.22 18.71
C ASN A 374 0.09 18.38 17.92
N TYR A 375 -0.34 17.33 17.20
CA TYR A 375 -1.47 17.38 16.27
C TYR A 375 -2.75 16.67 16.74
N ALA A 376 -2.68 15.71 17.67
CA ALA A 376 -3.83 14.95 18.14
C ALA A 376 -4.97 15.84 18.67
N GLY A 377 -4.61 16.95 19.33
CA GLY A 377 -5.56 17.94 19.83
C GLY A 377 -6.00 19.00 18.81
N ARG A 378 -5.48 19.00 17.58
CA ARG A 378 -5.67 20.05 16.56
C ARG A 378 -6.54 19.64 15.36
N VAL A 379 -6.94 18.37 15.27
CA VAL A 379 -7.73 17.80 14.17
C VAL A 379 -9.20 17.62 14.53
N SER A 380 -10.14 17.55 13.58
CA SER A 380 -11.57 17.39 13.88
C SER A 380 -11.84 16.18 14.80
N THR A 381 -11.16 15.09 14.49
CA THR A 381 -11.30 13.77 15.12
C THR A 381 -10.17 13.56 16.13
N ALA A 382 -10.31 14.06 17.35
CA ALA A 382 -9.27 13.89 18.37
C ALA A 382 -9.35 12.50 19.02
N THR A 383 -8.19 11.87 19.19
CA THR A 383 -8.04 10.55 19.82
C THR A 383 -6.98 10.59 20.92
N ARG A 384 -7.18 9.85 22.02
CA ARG A 384 -6.20 9.77 23.13
C ARG A 384 -4.98 8.92 22.80
N GLY A 385 -5.13 7.93 21.92
CA GLY A 385 -4.03 7.09 21.48
C GLY A 385 -3.09 7.86 20.55
N SER A 386 -1.78 7.66 20.73
CA SER A 386 -0.81 8.06 19.70
C SER A 386 -1.07 7.19 18.46
N ALA A 387 -1.30 7.84 17.32
CA ALA A 387 -1.40 7.15 16.06
C ALA A 387 -0.01 6.59 15.68
N GLY A 388 0.12 5.27 15.60
CA GLY A 388 1.39 4.65 15.23
C GLY A 388 1.83 4.95 13.79
N ALA A 389 0.89 5.33 12.92
CA ALA A 389 1.14 5.79 11.55
C ALA A 389 -0.13 6.42 10.94
N PRO A 390 -0.03 7.19 9.84
CA PRO A 390 -1.19 7.77 9.15
C PRO A 390 -2.11 6.75 8.49
N HIS A 391 -1.60 5.54 8.21
CA HIS A 391 -2.30 4.54 7.37
C HIS A 391 -2.75 5.10 6.00
N ASN A 392 -1.99 6.05 5.47
CA ASN A 392 -2.11 6.57 4.12
C ASN A 392 -0.72 7.04 3.69
N LEU A 393 -0.08 6.31 2.78
CA LEU A 393 1.29 6.58 2.35
C LEU A 393 1.45 7.99 1.78
N TYR A 394 0.44 8.50 1.09
CA TYR A 394 0.49 9.81 0.47
C TYR A 394 0.38 10.91 1.51
N ALA A 395 -0.53 10.78 2.48
CA ALA A 395 -0.63 11.71 3.59
C ALA A 395 0.61 11.67 4.49
N GLU A 396 1.18 10.49 4.72
CA GLU A 396 2.46 10.31 5.44
C GLU A 396 3.59 11.07 4.77
N PHE A 397 3.82 10.86 3.48
CA PHE A 397 4.86 11.59 2.74
C PHE A 397 4.58 13.09 2.66
N ALA A 398 3.30 13.49 2.58
CA ALA A 398 2.92 14.90 2.61
C ALA A 398 3.27 15.55 3.97
N GLY A 399 2.87 14.94 5.09
CA GLY A 399 3.14 15.47 6.43
C GLY A 399 4.62 15.43 6.80
N GLU A 400 5.32 14.34 6.49
CA GLU A 400 6.71 14.15 6.87
C GLU A 400 7.70 14.81 5.92
N SER A 401 7.46 14.76 4.61
CA SER A 401 8.44 15.18 3.59
C SER A 401 7.92 16.25 2.62
N GLY A 402 6.69 16.73 2.81
CA GLY A 402 6.08 17.75 1.98
C GLY A 402 5.99 17.38 0.49
N VAL A 403 5.93 18.41 -0.34
CA VAL A 403 5.88 18.30 -1.80
C VAL A 403 7.12 17.59 -2.34
N PHE A 404 8.31 17.80 -1.76
CA PHE A 404 9.52 17.12 -2.23
C PHE A 404 9.43 15.60 -2.06
N GLY A 405 8.95 15.12 -0.90
CA GLY A 405 8.74 13.70 -0.69
C GLY A 405 7.71 13.09 -1.64
N LEU A 406 6.59 13.79 -1.85
CA LEU A 406 5.56 13.37 -2.80
C LEU A 406 6.10 13.29 -4.23
N LEU A 407 6.92 14.26 -4.66
CA LEU A 407 7.55 14.26 -5.98
C LEU A 407 8.50 13.07 -6.14
N GLY A 408 9.33 12.78 -5.13
CA GLY A 408 10.20 11.61 -5.13
C GLY A 408 9.44 10.30 -5.27
N LEU A 409 8.38 10.14 -4.48
CA LEU A 409 7.50 8.97 -4.53
C LEU A 409 6.81 8.85 -5.90
N ALA A 410 6.35 9.96 -6.47
CA ALA A 410 5.75 10.01 -7.80
C ALA A 410 6.75 9.61 -8.89
N VAL A 411 7.98 10.15 -8.88
CA VAL A 411 9.03 9.77 -9.82
C VAL A 411 9.35 8.28 -9.73
N LEU A 412 9.42 7.74 -8.52
CA LEU A 412 9.65 6.31 -8.30
C LEU A 412 8.53 5.47 -8.93
N ILE A 413 7.27 5.69 -8.53
CA ILE A 413 6.14 4.87 -8.98
C ILE A 413 5.89 5.05 -10.48
N LEU A 414 5.77 6.30 -10.95
CA LEU A 414 5.43 6.61 -12.33
C LEU A 414 6.60 6.30 -13.29
N GLY A 415 7.84 6.44 -12.84
CA GLY A 415 9.04 6.08 -13.61
C GLY A 415 9.06 4.59 -13.93
N PHE A 416 8.95 3.72 -12.92
CA PHE A 416 8.89 2.28 -13.13
C PHE A 416 7.63 1.84 -13.90
N LEU A 417 6.47 2.47 -13.63
CA LEU A 417 5.25 2.21 -14.39
C LEU A 417 5.43 2.53 -15.88
N THR A 418 6.10 3.64 -16.19
CA THR A 418 6.42 4.06 -17.58
C THR A 418 7.26 3.01 -18.29
N VAL A 419 8.29 2.45 -17.64
CA VAL A 419 9.13 1.38 -18.22
C VAL A 419 8.28 0.19 -18.66
N VAL A 420 7.36 -0.26 -17.80
CA VAL A 420 6.51 -1.43 -18.09
C VAL A 420 5.47 -1.12 -19.17
N VAL A 421 4.86 0.06 -19.13
CA VAL A 421 3.89 0.48 -20.18
C VAL A 421 4.59 0.59 -21.54
N LEU A 422 5.80 1.15 -21.59
CA LEU A 422 6.61 1.19 -22.80
C LEU A 422 6.95 -0.23 -23.29
N ARG A 423 7.26 -1.18 -22.40
CA ARG A 423 7.42 -2.60 -22.79
C ARG A 423 6.17 -3.16 -23.46
N ILE A 424 4.99 -2.93 -22.88
CA ILE A 424 3.71 -3.44 -23.41
C ILE A 424 3.40 -2.85 -24.79
N ILE A 425 3.69 -1.55 -24.99
CA ILE A 425 3.46 -0.85 -26.27
C ILE A 425 4.49 -1.25 -27.32
N ALA A 426 5.76 -1.33 -26.95
CA ALA A 426 6.87 -1.61 -27.88
C ALA A 426 6.86 -3.06 -28.37
N GLN A 427 6.42 -4.00 -27.55
CA GLN A 427 6.48 -5.44 -27.88
C GLN A 427 5.12 -6.12 -27.66
N PRO A 428 4.07 -5.73 -28.41
CA PRO A 428 2.70 -6.15 -28.15
C PRO A 428 2.45 -7.65 -28.44
N ALA A 429 3.30 -8.28 -29.23
CA ALA A 429 3.25 -9.71 -29.58
C ALA A 429 4.22 -10.59 -28.77
N SER A 430 5.01 -9.98 -27.87
CA SER A 430 5.97 -10.72 -27.03
C SER A 430 5.23 -11.67 -26.09
N SER A 431 5.75 -12.89 -25.94
CA SER A 431 5.27 -13.86 -24.93
C SER A 431 5.36 -13.29 -23.51
N ASP A 432 6.38 -12.47 -23.24
CA ASP A 432 6.58 -11.77 -21.96
C ASP A 432 5.58 -10.65 -21.66
N ARG A 433 4.73 -10.26 -22.63
CA ARG A 433 3.73 -9.20 -22.44
C ARG A 433 2.82 -9.47 -21.25
N VAL A 434 2.44 -10.72 -21.03
CA VAL A 434 1.55 -11.11 -19.93
C VAL A 434 2.23 -10.89 -18.57
N LEU A 435 3.55 -11.13 -18.48
CA LEU A 435 4.32 -10.84 -17.27
C LEU A 435 4.51 -9.33 -17.08
N ALA A 436 4.78 -8.59 -18.16
CA ALA A 436 4.84 -7.12 -18.08
C ALA A 436 3.50 -6.52 -17.62
N ALA A 437 2.37 -7.00 -18.16
CA ALA A 437 1.05 -6.62 -17.69
C ALA A 437 0.83 -6.96 -16.20
N ALA A 438 1.40 -8.07 -15.72
CA ALA A 438 1.28 -8.46 -14.31
C ALA A 438 2.11 -7.58 -13.37
N VAL A 439 3.32 -7.20 -13.78
CA VAL A 439 4.13 -6.22 -13.04
C VAL A 439 3.45 -4.85 -13.02
N CYS A 440 2.87 -4.42 -14.15
CA CYS A 440 2.07 -3.19 -14.22
C CYS A 440 0.90 -3.21 -13.22
N ALA A 441 0.14 -4.32 -13.21
CA ALA A 441 -0.95 -4.53 -12.28
C ALA A 441 -0.49 -4.56 -10.81
N ALA A 442 0.64 -5.21 -10.51
CA ALA A 442 1.20 -5.27 -9.16
C ALA A 442 1.65 -3.89 -8.66
N ILE A 443 2.27 -3.05 -9.52
CA ILE A 443 2.64 -1.68 -9.16
C ILE A 443 1.39 -0.85 -8.85
N ILE A 444 0.38 -0.88 -9.72
CA ILE A 444 -0.87 -0.15 -9.50
C ILE A 444 -1.58 -0.65 -8.24
N ALA A 445 -1.60 -1.96 -8.01
CA ALA A 445 -2.23 -2.53 -6.84
C ALA A 445 -1.53 -2.10 -5.53
N TYR A 446 -0.19 -2.07 -5.50
CA TYR A 446 0.55 -1.52 -4.36
C TYR A 446 0.20 -0.04 -4.12
N SER A 447 0.12 0.77 -5.19
CA SER A 447 -0.23 2.19 -5.10
C SER A 447 -1.65 2.39 -4.54
N VAL A 448 -2.64 1.62 -5.03
CA VAL A 448 -4.02 1.71 -4.55
C VAL A 448 -4.14 1.22 -3.11
N ALA A 449 -3.50 0.10 -2.74
CA ALA A 449 -3.50 -0.38 -1.35
C ALA A 449 -2.87 0.65 -0.39
N SER A 450 -1.89 1.42 -0.87
CA SER A 450 -1.20 2.46 -0.10
C SER A 450 -2.05 3.71 0.18
N ILE A 451 -3.28 3.79 -0.33
CA ILE A 451 -4.27 4.79 0.12
C ILE A 451 -4.72 4.49 1.56
N ALA A 452 -4.76 3.20 1.94
CA ALA A 452 -5.20 2.73 3.26
C ALA A 452 -4.05 2.14 4.10
N LEU A 453 -2.81 2.27 3.62
CA LEU A 453 -1.61 1.73 4.26
C LEU A 453 -0.47 2.73 4.20
N HIS A 454 0.31 2.81 5.27
CA HIS A 454 1.51 3.63 5.35
C HIS A 454 2.74 2.89 4.77
N MET A 455 3.89 3.55 4.79
CA MET A 455 5.14 2.99 4.32
C MET A 455 5.65 1.89 5.26
N ALA A 456 5.55 0.66 4.79
CA ALA A 456 6.17 -0.49 5.45
C ALA A 456 6.64 -1.47 4.38
N TYR A 457 7.63 -2.30 4.71
CA TYR A 457 8.05 -3.41 3.84
C TYR A 457 8.38 -3.01 2.39
N PHE A 458 9.07 -1.88 2.21
CA PHE A 458 9.39 -1.31 0.89
C PHE A 458 10.08 -2.31 -0.04
N ARG A 459 10.96 -3.16 0.49
CA ARG A 459 11.78 -4.08 -0.29
C ARG A 459 10.96 -5.10 -1.09
N ALA A 460 9.82 -5.57 -0.58
CA ALA A 460 8.94 -6.47 -1.33
C ALA A 460 8.33 -5.77 -2.57
N PHE A 461 7.91 -4.51 -2.43
CA PHE A 461 7.53 -3.68 -3.58
C PHE A 461 8.72 -3.44 -4.52
N GLY A 462 9.89 -3.22 -3.95
CA GLY A 462 11.16 -3.12 -4.66
C GLY A 462 11.48 -4.31 -5.56
N VAL A 463 11.13 -5.54 -5.19
CA VAL A 463 11.27 -6.71 -6.07
C VAL A 463 10.39 -6.60 -7.32
N VAL A 464 9.16 -6.09 -7.17
CA VAL A 464 8.24 -5.83 -8.30
C VAL A 464 8.79 -4.70 -9.20
N LEU A 465 9.36 -3.65 -8.61
CA LEU A 465 10.06 -2.59 -9.36
C LEU A 465 11.28 -3.13 -10.13
N ALA A 466 12.06 -4.02 -9.51
CA ALA A 466 13.19 -4.67 -10.16
C ALA A 466 12.76 -5.57 -11.34
N LEU A 467 11.61 -6.26 -11.23
CA LEU A 467 11.01 -7.00 -12.34
C LEU A 467 10.64 -6.08 -13.52
N ALA A 468 10.16 -4.86 -13.26
CA ALA A 468 9.87 -3.88 -14.31
C ALA A 468 11.14 -3.53 -15.13
N ALA A 469 12.26 -3.30 -14.46
CA ALA A 469 13.54 -3.04 -15.11
C ALA A 469 14.05 -4.26 -15.90
N GLY A 470 13.88 -5.47 -15.35
CA GLY A 470 14.23 -6.72 -16.05
C GLY A 470 13.40 -7.04 -17.29
N LEU A 471 12.22 -6.40 -17.42
CA LEU A 471 11.31 -6.54 -18.56
C LEU A 471 11.38 -5.34 -19.52
N ALA A 472 12.26 -4.37 -19.26
CA ALA A 472 12.34 -3.14 -20.04
C ALA A 472 12.45 -3.43 -21.56
N PRO A 473 11.87 -2.57 -22.42
CA PRO A 473 11.97 -2.74 -23.86
C PRO A 473 13.42 -2.57 -24.34
N ALA A 474 13.78 -3.24 -25.44
CA ALA A 474 15.09 -3.04 -26.07
C ALA A 474 15.25 -1.58 -26.54
N LEU A 475 16.48 -1.05 -26.41
CA LEU A 475 16.86 0.27 -26.92
C LEU A 475 17.65 0.12 -28.24
N PRO A 476 17.51 1.06 -29.20
CA PRO A 476 16.61 2.21 -29.19
C PRO A 476 15.14 1.79 -29.36
N LEU A 477 14.21 2.59 -28.82
CA LEU A 477 12.78 2.41 -29.07
C LEU A 477 12.45 2.72 -30.53
N SER A 478 11.49 2.00 -31.11
CA SER A 478 11.00 2.36 -32.45
C SER A 478 10.28 3.70 -32.42
N VAL A 479 10.39 4.46 -33.52
CA VAL A 479 9.89 5.85 -33.66
C VAL A 479 8.40 5.96 -33.31
N ASP A 480 7.62 4.90 -33.55
CA ASP A 480 6.19 4.84 -33.28
C ASP A 480 5.81 4.68 -31.79
N VAL A 481 6.72 4.23 -30.94
CA VAL A 481 6.39 3.86 -29.54
C VAL A 481 6.12 5.09 -28.70
N MET A 482 7.00 6.10 -28.75
CA MET A 482 6.87 7.29 -27.92
C MET A 482 5.59 8.10 -28.25
N PRO A 483 5.25 8.36 -29.52
CA PRO A 483 3.98 9.02 -29.86
C PRO A 483 2.75 8.22 -29.40
N ARG A 484 2.78 6.87 -29.48
CA ARG A 484 1.68 6.04 -28.99
C ARG A 484 1.56 6.10 -27.47
N PHE A 485 2.67 6.08 -26.75
CA PHE A 485 2.71 6.26 -25.30
C PHE A 485 2.12 7.62 -24.90
N LEU A 486 2.63 8.72 -25.47
CA LEU A 486 2.16 10.08 -25.18
C LEU A 486 0.68 10.27 -25.51
N ARG A 487 0.21 9.74 -26.65
CA ARG A 487 -1.24 9.74 -26.97
C ARG A 487 -2.04 8.94 -25.96
N GLY A 488 -1.55 7.78 -25.53
CA GLY A 488 -2.20 6.97 -24.49
C GLY A 488 -2.31 7.71 -23.17
N VAL A 489 -1.22 8.36 -22.74
CA VAL A 489 -1.20 9.21 -21.55
C VAL A 489 -2.20 10.35 -21.69
N ALA A 490 -2.20 11.09 -22.79
CA ALA A 490 -3.15 12.18 -23.03
C ALA A 490 -4.61 11.72 -22.99
N VAL A 491 -4.92 10.55 -23.57
CA VAL A 491 -6.26 9.94 -23.55
C VAL A 491 -6.71 9.63 -22.12
N TRP A 492 -5.85 8.96 -21.34
CA TRP A 492 -6.21 8.57 -19.99
C TRP A 492 -6.20 9.74 -19.00
N LEU A 493 -5.36 10.75 -19.22
CA LEU A 493 -5.43 12.02 -18.50
C LEU A 493 -6.75 12.74 -18.78
N LEU A 494 -7.13 12.88 -20.06
CA LEU A 494 -8.42 13.49 -20.44
C LEU A 494 -9.61 12.69 -19.86
N ALA A 495 -9.57 11.36 -19.93
CA ALA A 495 -10.58 10.51 -19.32
C ALA A 495 -10.65 10.70 -17.80
N GLY A 496 -9.50 10.85 -17.14
CA GLY A 496 -9.39 11.20 -15.73
C GLY A 496 -10.06 12.53 -15.39
N ILE A 497 -9.76 13.59 -16.16
CA ILE A 497 -10.37 14.91 -16.02
C ILE A 497 -11.89 14.84 -16.19
N LEU A 498 -12.37 14.13 -17.22
CA LEU A 498 -13.80 13.93 -17.45
C LEU A 498 -14.47 13.15 -16.30
N GLY A 499 -13.79 12.14 -15.75
CA GLY A 499 -14.27 11.39 -14.59
C GLY A 499 -14.32 12.23 -13.32
N CYS A 500 -13.30 13.04 -13.05
CA CYS A 500 -13.31 14.00 -11.94
C CYS A 500 -14.40 15.05 -12.10
N PHE A 501 -14.62 15.54 -13.32
CA PHE A 501 -15.72 16.46 -13.61
C PHE A 501 -17.09 15.80 -13.40
N ALA A 502 -17.28 14.56 -13.87
CA ALA A 502 -18.52 13.81 -13.65
C ALA A 502 -18.77 13.52 -12.16
N PHE A 503 -17.72 13.17 -11.41
CA PHE A 503 -17.77 13.03 -9.95
C PHE A 503 -18.21 14.33 -9.28
N TRP A 504 -17.55 15.44 -9.61
CA TRP A 504 -17.84 16.76 -9.05
C TRP A 504 -19.26 17.22 -9.41
N LEU A 505 -19.68 17.04 -10.65
CA LEU A 505 -21.02 17.39 -11.13
C LEU A 505 -22.10 16.55 -10.43
N CYS A 506 -21.90 15.23 -10.33
CA CYS A 506 -22.81 14.33 -9.63
C CYS A 506 -22.96 14.73 -8.16
N LEU A 507 -21.84 14.99 -7.48
CA LEU A 507 -21.86 15.50 -6.10
C LEU A 507 -22.61 16.83 -6.00
N SER A 508 -22.28 17.80 -6.85
CA SER A 508 -22.84 19.16 -6.82
C SER A 508 -24.35 19.17 -7.07
N VAL A 509 -24.84 18.34 -7.99
CA VAL A 509 -26.28 18.20 -8.29
C VAL A 509 -27.01 17.44 -7.18
N SER A 510 -26.33 16.53 -6.49
CA SER A 510 -26.89 15.76 -5.36
C SER A 510 -26.81 16.47 -4.01
N SER A 511 -26.26 17.68 -3.97
CA SER A 511 -26.08 18.48 -2.75
C SER A 511 -26.94 19.72 -2.74
N SER A 512 -27.51 20.04 -1.57
CA SER A 512 -28.18 21.31 -1.32
C SER A 512 -27.37 22.15 -0.34
N PRO A 513 -27.29 23.49 -0.52
CA PRO A 513 -26.57 24.35 0.40
C PRO A 513 -27.20 24.26 1.79
N SER A 514 -26.36 24.11 2.80
CA SER A 514 -26.76 24.07 4.21
C SER A 514 -25.73 24.77 5.08
N VAL A 515 -26.02 24.86 6.36
CA VAL A 515 -25.14 25.45 7.35
C VAL A 515 -25.01 24.46 8.51
N THR A 516 -23.79 24.09 8.84
CA THR A 516 -23.50 23.29 10.03
C THR A 516 -23.07 24.22 11.15
N ALA A 517 -23.84 24.23 12.23
CA ALA A 517 -23.51 24.96 13.44
C ALA A 517 -22.97 23.98 14.49
N THR A 518 -21.98 24.40 15.26
CA THR A 518 -21.40 23.64 16.36
C THR A 518 -21.17 24.55 17.55
N GLN A 519 -21.78 24.23 18.70
CA GLN A 519 -21.47 24.84 19.99
C GLN A 519 -20.72 23.83 20.85
N ARG A 520 -19.56 24.26 21.37
CA ARG A 520 -18.80 23.46 22.34
C ARG A 520 -19.24 23.83 23.75
N ALA A 521 -19.35 22.84 24.62
CA ALA A 521 -19.62 23.00 26.03
C ALA A 521 -18.74 22.07 26.86
N THR A 522 -18.56 22.35 28.15
CA THR A 522 -17.82 21.49 29.10
C THR A 522 -18.61 21.39 30.39
N LEU A 523 -18.43 20.28 31.09
CA LEU A 523 -18.89 20.11 32.46
C LEU A 523 -17.91 20.81 33.40
N VAL A 524 -18.45 21.58 34.35
CA VAL A 524 -17.67 22.28 35.38
C VAL A 524 -18.26 21.92 36.74
N PRO A 525 -17.46 21.39 37.69
CA PRO A 525 -17.95 21.09 39.03
C PRO A 525 -18.52 22.34 39.70
N GLU A 526 -19.66 22.20 40.36
CA GLU A 526 -20.19 23.23 41.24
C GLU A 526 -19.59 23.08 42.64
N GLY A 527 -19.22 24.20 43.27
CA GLY A 527 -18.60 24.21 44.60
C GLY A 527 -17.23 24.91 44.65
N PRO A 528 -16.62 25.00 45.85
CA PRO A 528 -15.33 25.67 46.04
C PRO A 528 -14.18 24.90 45.37
N ILE A 529 -13.14 25.61 44.95
CA ILE A 529 -11.92 25.00 44.44
C ILE A 529 -11.12 24.46 45.63
N ASP A 530 -11.26 23.16 45.90
CA ASP A 530 -10.56 22.44 46.96
C ASP A 530 -9.67 21.31 46.38
N GLY A 531 -9.11 20.46 47.25
CA GLY A 531 -8.28 19.33 46.83
C GLY A 531 -9.00 18.28 45.96
N TRP A 532 -10.34 18.24 45.99
CA TRP A 532 -11.17 17.33 45.21
C TRP A 532 -11.65 17.92 43.89
N TYR A 533 -11.60 19.25 43.74
CA TYR A 533 -12.02 19.95 42.53
C TYR A 533 -11.31 19.41 41.28
N ALA A 534 -10.00 19.13 41.36
CA ALA A 534 -9.24 18.56 40.24
C ALA A 534 -9.75 17.15 39.85
N TYR A 535 -10.09 16.31 40.83
CA TYR A 535 -10.67 14.99 40.61
C TYR A 535 -12.06 15.09 39.97
N ALA A 536 -12.90 16.03 40.43
CA ALA A 536 -14.20 16.29 39.84
C ALA A 536 -14.08 16.80 38.39
N LEU A 537 -13.13 17.71 38.14
CA LEU A 537 -12.90 18.25 36.80
C LEU A 537 -12.39 17.20 35.80
N ASP A 538 -11.71 16.16 36.28
CA ASP A 538 -11.22 15.05 35.46
C ASP A 538 -12.37 14.24 34.82
N ILE A 539 -13.63 14.40 35.24
CA ILE A 539 -14.77 13.73 34.60
C ILE A 539 -14.85 14.03 33.09
N ARG A 540 -14.43 15.24 32.67
CA ARG A 540 -14.37 15.64 31.26
C ARG A 540 -13.40 14.80 30.44
N SER A 541 -12.43 14.21 31.11
CA SER A 541 -11.35 13.45 30.52
C SER A 541 -11.69 11.95 30.46
N ARG A 542 -12.61 11.46 31.29
CA ARG A 542 -12.89 10.02 31.40
C ARG A 542 -13.63 9.48 30.19
N ILE A 543 -13.04 8.44 29.56
CA ILE A 543 -13.47 7.88 28.27
C ILE A 543 -14.89 7.31 28.29
N GLU A 544 -15.36 6.79 29.41
CA GLU A 544 -16.72 6.25 29.53
C GLU A 544 -17.71 7.30 30.04
N LEU A 545 -17.24 8.25 30.86
CA LEU A 545 -18.13 9.18 31.55
C LEU A 545 -18.58 10.33 30.67
N LEU A 546 -17.67 11.04 29.98
CA LEU A 546 -18.09 12.16 29.14
C LEU A 546 -19.03 11.71 27.99
N PRO A 547 -18.80 10.56 27.31
CA PRO A 547 -19.78 10.03 26.36
C PRO A 547 -21.09 9.61 27.01
N THR A 548 -21.09 9.08 28.23
CA THR A 548 -22.33 8.81 28.97
C THR A 548 -23.12 10.10 29.18
N PHE A 549 -22.47 11.20 29.54
CA PHE A 549 -23.12 12.51 29.60
C PHE A 549 -23.63 12.95 28.25
N ALA A 550 -22.87 12.80 27.16
CA ALA A 550 -23.38 13.14 25.82
C ALA A 550 -24.70 12.41 25.50
N THR A 551 -24.79 11.12 25.82
CA THR A 551 -26.02 10.32 25.65
C THR A 551 -27.17 10.80 26.54
N ILE A 552 -26.90 11.14 27.80
CA ILE A 552 -27.91 11.66 28.73
C ILE A 552 -28.45 13.02 28.28
N LEU A 553 -27.59 13.87 27.74
CA LEU A 553 -27.90 15.23 27.32
C LEU A 553 -28.57 15.29 25.94
N GLN A 554 -28.52 14.19 25.18
CA GLN A 554 -29.12 14.08 23.87
C GLN A 554 -30.65 14.13 23.97
N ASP A 555 -31.26 15.10 23.30
CA ASP A 555 -32.69 15.09 23.01
C ASP A 555 -32.93 14.24 21.76
N THR A 556 -33.69 13.15 21.90
CA THR A 556 -34.02 12.24 20.79
C THR A 556 -35.01 12.82 19.80
N THR A 557 -35.69 13.91 20.18
CA THR A 557 -36.64 14.64 19.33
C THR A 557 -36.02 15.82 18.59
N SER A 558 -34.80 16.22 18.97
CA SER A 558 -34.06 17.33 18.37
C SER A 558 -33.15 16.86 17.22
N PRO A 559 -32.99 17.67 16.15
CA PRO A 559 -32.00 17.40 15.11
C PRO A 559 -30.54 17.63 15.56
N VAL A 560 -30.31 18.20 16.75
CA VAL A 560 -28.98 18.48 17.28
C VAL A 560 -28.35 17.21 17.85
N SER A 561 -27.18 16.82 17.35
CA SER A 561 -26.38 15.76 17.93
C SER A 561 -25.45 16.28 19.02
N VAL A 562 -25.42 15.58 20.16
CA VAL A 562 -24.51 15.83 21.28
C VAL A 562 -23.44 14.75 21.25
N THR A 563 -22.20 15.15 20.97
CA THR A 563 -21.06 14.23 20.90
C THR A 563 -20.00 14.60 21.91
N ALA A 564 -19.37 13.60 22.53
CA ALA A 564 -18.28 13.82 23.48
C ALA A 564 -16.92 13.82 22.78
N ASP A 565 -16.03 14.71 23.24
CA ASP A 565 -14.61 14.76 22.92
C ASP A 565 -13.81 14.67 24.24
N PRO A 566 -13.56 13.46 24.77
CA PRO A 566 -12.85 13.27 26.04
C PRO A 566 -11.35 13.62 25.98
N VAL A 567 -10.82 13.87 24.77
CA VAL A 567 -9.45 14.35 24.57
C VAL A 567 -9.37 15.82 24.95
N ARG A 568 -10.32 16.61 24.47
CA ARG A 568 -10.41 18.05 24.77
C ARG A 568 -11.25 18.36 26.01
N GLY A 569 -11.98 17.37 26.52
CA GLY A 569 -12.89 17.53 27.62
C GLY A 569 -14.11 18.38 27.29
N VAL A 570 -14.63 18.27 26.06
CA VAL A 570 -15.78 19.07 25.59
C VAL A 570 -16.88 18.19 25.02
N LEU A 571 -18.11 18.64 25.16
CA LEU A 571 -19.29 18.19 24.44
C LEU A 571 -19.48 19.10 23.23
N LYS A 572 -19.76 18.53 22.06
CA LYS A 572 -20.06 19.26 20.82
C LYS A 572 -21.53 19.05 20.50
N LEU A 573 -22.30 20.13 20.55
CA LEU A 573 -23.68 20.19 20.08
C LEU A 573 -23.63 20.63 18.62
N THR A 574 -24.03 19.77 17.69
CA THR A 574 -23.91 20.01 16.25
C THR A 574 -25.25 19.81 15.55
N THR A 575 -25.63 20.72 14.67
CA THR A 575 -26.79 20.55 13.77
C THR A 575 -26.45 21.05 12.37
N THR A 576 -27.18 20.54 11.38
CA THR A 576 -27.12 21.04 10.01
C THR A 576 -28.52 21.48 9.57
N ALA A 577 -28.68 22.78 9.32
CA ALA A 577 -29.95 23.38 8.91
C ALA A 577 -29.77 24.18 7.61
N ASP A 578 -30.88 24.58 6.98
CA ASP A 578 -30.85 25.31 5.72
C ASP A 578 -30.37 26.77 5.90
N THR A 579 -30.53 27.33 7.10
CA THR A 579 -30.13 28.71 7.43
C THR A 579 -29.35 28.79 8.74
N ALA A 580 -28.51 29.83 8.86
CA ALA A 580 -27.72 30.08 10.07
C ALA A 580 -28.57 30.45 11.29
N SER A 581 -29.74 31.08 11.09
CA SER A 581 -30.68 31.37 12.17
C SER A 581 -31.32 30.09 12.71
N ALA A 582 -31.84 29.23 11.84
CA ALA A 582 -32.44 27.96 12.25
C ALA A 582 -31.43 27.08 13.01
N ALA A 583 -30.20 26.95 12.48
CA ALA A 583 -29.14 26.19 13.15
C ALA A 583 -28.78 26.74 14.54
N ARG A 584 -28.82 28.08 14.71
CA ARG A 584 -28.57 28.73 16.00
C ARG A 584 -29.69 28.46 16.99
N ASP A 585 -30.94 28.61 16.56
CA ASP A 585 -32.11 28.43 17.41
C ASP A 585 -32.21 26.97 17.89
N GLU A 586 -31.96 26.01 17.00
CA GLU A 586 -31.89 24.58 17.33
C GLU A 586 -30.82 24.27 18.39
N ILE A 587 -29.59 24.79 18.22
CA ILE A 587 -28.52 24.58 19.20
C ILE A 587 -28.85 25.24 20.54
N GLN A 588 -29.43 26.44 20.55
CA GLN A 588 -29.79 27.11 21.79
C GLN A 588 -30.86 26.33 22.56
N LEU A 589 -31.87 25.82 21.85
CA LEU A 589 -32.90 24.96 22.44
C LEU A 589 -32.29 23.67 23.00
N ALA A 590 -31.43 23.00 22.24
CA ALA A 590 -30.76 21.78 22.67
C ALA A 590 -29.79 22.03 23.85
N ALA A 591 -29.11 23.18 23.89
CA ALA A 591 -28.23 23.54 25.00
C ALA A 591 -29.03 23.80 26.30
N ALA A 592 -30.20 24.44 26.19
CA ALA A 592 -31.11 24.63 27.32
C ALA A 592 -31.65 23.29 27.83
N HIS A 593 -32.12 22.42 26.91
CA HIS A 593 -32.54 21.06 27.25
C HIS A 593 -31.42 20.27 27.93
N ALA A 594 -30.21 20.29 27.37
CA ALA A 594 -29.05 19.62 27.95
C ALA A 594 -28.78 20.10 29.38
N GLY A 595 -28.85 21.42 29.65
CA GLY A 595 -28.73 21.95 31.00
C GLY A 595 -29.79 21.39 31.97
N SER A 596 -31.05 21.34 31.56
CA SER A 596 -32.14 20.75 32.35
C SER A 596 -31.97 19.24 32.56
N ALA A 597 -31.59 18.50 31.52
CA ALA A 597 -31.36 17.06 31.56
C ALA A 597 -30.18 16.69 32.48
N LEU A 598 -29.11 17.50 32.48
CA LEU A 598 -27.99 17.36 33.40
C LEU A 598 -28.47 17.47 34.85
N ASN A 599 -29.18 18.55 35.18
CA ASN A 599 -29.66 18.81 36.53
C ASN A 599 -30.65 17.73 37.01
N ALA A 600 -31.51 17.23 36.13
CA ALA A 600 -32.45 16.16 36.44
C ALA A 600 -31.74 14.82 36.71
N SER A 601 -30.62 14.56 36.04
CA SER A 601 -29.93 13.27 36.12
C SER A 601 -28.97 13.15 37.30
N ILE A 602 -28.26 14.22 37.64
CA ILE A 602 -27.19 14.19 38.67
C ILE A 602 -27.36 15.22 39.79
N GLY A 603 -28.40 16.05 39.73
CA GLY A 603 -28.70 17.09 40.71
C GLY A 603 -28.03 18.44 40.41
N TYR A 604 -28.64 19.52 40.92
CA TYR A 604 -28.27 20.91 40.62
C TYR A 604 -26.91 21.35 41.16
N GLN A 605 -26.30 20.62 42.11
CA GLN A 605 -25.08 21.06 42.82
C GLN A 605 -23.83 20.26 42.44
N GLN A 606 -23.89 19.42 41.41
CA GLN A 606 -22.75 18.59 41.03
C GLN A 606 -21.94 19.19 39.89
N TYR A 607 -22.58 19.43 38.74
CA TYR A 607 -21.92 20.01 37.56
C TYR A 607 -22.83 20.97 36.82
N SER A 608 -22.23 22.03 36.29
CA SER A 608 -22.87 22.96 35.36
C SER A 608 -22.33 22.74 33.94
N LEU A 609 -23.21 22.87 32.94
CA LEU A 609 -22.83 22.88 31.54
C LEU A 609 -22.44 24.31 31.14
N ARG A 610 -21.16 24.53 30.80
CA ARG A 610 -20.65 25.84 30.36
C ARG A 610 -20.21 25.81 28.91
N THR A 611 -20.62 26.80 28.13
CA THR A 611 -20.17 26.97 26.75
C THR A 611 -18.68 27.31 26.69
N VAL A 612 -17.96 26.69 25.76
CA VAL A 612 -16.54 26.92 25.50
C VAL A 612 -16.39 27.63 24.17
N GLY A 613 -16.06 28.91 24.20
CA GLY A 613 -15.98 29.75 23.00
C GLY A 613 -17.33 30.03 22.34
N GLY A 614 -17.30 30.75 21.22
CA GLY A 614 -18.49 31.06 20.44
C GLY A 614 -18.95 29.91 19.55
N MET A 615 -20.24 29.91 19.21
CA MET A 615 -20.82 28.99 18.23
C MET A 615 -20.11 29.15 16.88
N GLN A 616 -19.61 28.05 16.34
CA GLN A 616 -19.01 28.01 15.02
C GLN A 616 -20.09 27.68 14.00
N ILE A 617 -20.24 28.51 12.98
CA ILE A 617 -21.22 28.34 11.91
C ILE A 617 -20.43 28.28 10.61
N VAL A 618 -20.45 27.12 9.95
CA VAL A 618 -19.66 26.87 8.74
C VAL A 618 -20.60 26.50 7.60
N PRO A 619 -20.46 27.10 6.40
CA PRO A 619 -21.18 26.67 5.22
C PRO A 619 -20.92 25.18 4.95
N SER A 620 -21.98 24.42 4.72
CA SER A 620 -21.91 23.00 4.44
C SER A 620 -22.82 22.63 3.27
N GLN A 621 -22.82 21.36 2.90
CA GLN A 621 -23.64 20.82 1.82
C GLN A 621 -24.38 19.61 2.37
N LYS A 622 -25.71 19.68 2.37
CA LYS A 622 -26.59 18.56 2.74
C LYS A 622 -26.66 17.62 1.55
N ARG A 623 -26.35 16.34 1.78
CA ARG A 623 -26.30 15.29 0.75
C ARG A 623 -26.80 13.98 1.32
N ALA A 624 -27.37 13.14 0.47
CA ALA A 624 -27.69 11.77 0.87
C ALA A 624 -26.41 11.02 1.29
N PRO A 625 -26.45 10.16 2.32
CA PRO A 625 -25.27 9.43 2.80
C PRO A 625 -24.49 8.69 1.69
N PHE A 626 -25.21 8.14 0.72
CA PHE A 626 -24.61 7.38 -0.40
C PHE A 626 -24.13 8.24 -1.57
N ALA A 627 -24.39 9.55 -1.58
CA ALA A 627 -24.05 10.43 -2.70
C ALA A 627 -22.55 10.42 -3.07
N PRO A 628 -21.59 10.44 -2.11
CA PRO A 628 -20.17 10.36 -2.44
C PRO A 628 -19.77 9.02 -3.08
N VAL A 629 -20.37 7.92 -2.65
CA VAL A 629 -20.10 6.58 -3.20
C VAL A 629 -20.64 6.48 -4.63
N VAL A 630 -21.87 6.95 -4.86
CA VAL A 630 -22.48 6.98 -6.19
C VAL A 630 -21.69 7.88 -7.14
N ALA A 631 -21.35 9.09 -6.70
CA ALA A 631 -20.54 10.00 -7.49
C ALA A 631 -19.17 9.39 -7.82
N GLY A 632 -18.53 8.71 -6.85
CA GLY A 632 -17.29 7.97 -7.06
C GLY A 632 -17.40 6.91 -8.15
N ALA A 633 -18.48 6.11 -8.10
CA ALA A 633 -18.77 5.09 -9.10
C ALA A 633 -19.04 5.70 -10.50
N VAL A 634 -19.77 6.80 -10.57
CA VAL A 634 -20.02 7.56 -11.81
C VAL A 634 -18.72 8.09 -12.39
N GLY A 635 -17.86 8.71 -11.56
CA GLY A 635 -16.56 9.22 -11.97
C GLY A 635 -15.67 8.11 -12.53
N ALA A 636 -15.50 7.02 -11.78
CA ALA A 636 -14.68 5.87 -12.20
C ALA A 636 -15.21 5.21 -13.50
N SER A 637 -16.53 5.03 -13.62
CA SER A 637 -17.17 4.51 -14.82
C SER A 637 -16.94 5.42 -16.02
N THR A 638 -17.01 6.74 -15.81
CA THR A 638 -16.73 7.74 -16.85
C THR A 638 -15.29 7.66 -17.32
N VAL A 639 -14.30 7.55 -16.41
CA VAL A 639 -12.88 7.35 -16.80
C VAL A 639 -12.71 6.13 -17.69
N LEU A 640 -13.28 4.98 -17.28
CA LEU A 640 -13.15 3.74 -18.03
C LEU A 640 -13.83 3.81 -19.40
N VAL A 641 -15.06 4.29 -19.46
CA VAL A 641 -15.83 4.37 -20.72
C VAL A 641 -15.20 5.40 -21.66
N ALA A 642 -14.89 6.61 -21.18
CA ALA A 642 -14.26 7.65 -21.98
C ALA A 642 -12.87 7.22 -22.48
N GLY A 643 -12.03 6.65 -21.61
CA GLY A 643 -10.70 6.15 -21.99
C GLY A 643 -10.76 5.05 -23.04
N LEU A 644 -11.69 4.09 -22.90
CA LEU A 644 -11.90 3.03 -23.90
C LEU A 644 -12.50 3.56 -25.21
N ALA A 645 -13.42 4.52 -25.17
CA ALA A 645 -14.00 5.12 -26.36
C ALA A 645 -12.97 5.96 -27.13
N LEU A 646 -12.27 6.88 -26.46
CA LEU A 646 -11.24 7.75 -27.04
C LEU A 646 -10.09 6.93 -27.62
N SER A 647 -9.63 5.89 -26.92
CA SER A 647 -8.58 4.99 -27.44
C SER A 647 -9.03 4.23 -28.69
N ARG A 648 -10.30 3.80 -28.78
CA ARG A 648 -10.86 3.18 -30.00
C ARG A 648 -10.99 4.18 -31.16
N MET A 649 -11.42 5.41 -30.90
CA MET A 649 -11.54 6.45 -31.92
C MET A 649 -10.18 6.78 -32.55
N LEU A 650 -9.14 6.91 -31.71
CA LEU A 650 -7.78 7.17 -32.18
C LEU A 650 -7.15 5.99 -32.92
N ALA A 651 -7.50 4.75 -32.57
CA ALA A 651 -7.07 3.56 -33.28
C ALA A 651 -7.70 3.41 -34.69
N ARG A 652 -8.82 4.10 -34.96
CA ARG A 652 -9.54 4.02 -36.25
C ARG A 652 -9.11 5.07 -37.28
N ARG A 653 -8.26 6.05 -36.95
CA ARG A 653 -7.76 7.01 -37.94
C ARG A 653 -6.85 6.30 -38.95
N PRO A 654 -7.17 6.31 -40.26
CA PRO A 654 -6.36 5.62 -41.26
C PRO A 654 -4.96 6.23 -41.31
N LYS A 655 -3.94 5.38 -41.44
CA LYS A 655 -2.57 5.85 -41.73
C LYS A 655 -2.62 6.59 -43.07
N TYR A 656 -2.28 7.87 -43.06
CA TYR A 656 -2.07 8.64 -44.28
C TYR A 656 -0.93 7.97 -45.07
N THR A 657 -1.28 7.23 -46.12
CA THR A 657 -0.32 6.80 -47.14
C THR A 657 -0.07 8.00 -48.05
N PRO A 658 1.15 8.57 -48.12
CA PRO A 658 1.44 9.57 -49.12
C PRO A 658 1.30 8.88 -50.49
N SER A 659 0.36 9.34 -51.29
CA SER A 659 0.15 8.85 -52.65
C SER A 659 1.31 9.27 -53.54
N GLY A 660 2.36 8.44 -53.57
CA GLY A 660 3.35 8.45 -54.64
C GLY A 660 2.74 7.79 -55.88
N ARG A 661 2.19 8.60 -56.77
CA ARG A 661 2.04 8.26 -58.20
C ARG A 661 2.64 9.40 -59.01
N SER A 662 3.87 9.21 -59.48
CA SER A 662 4.34 9.89 -60.68
C SER A 662 3.52 9.36 -61.87
N PRO A 663 2.92 10.20 -62.72
CA PRO A 663 2.35 9.74 -63.96
C PRO A 663 3.50 9.51 -64.94
N THR A 664 3.86 8.25 -65.17
CA THR A 664 4.55 7.86 -66.40
C THR A 664 3.56 8.07 -67.55
N GLY A 665 3.72 9.18 -68.27
CA GLY A 665 3.04 9.38 -69.54
C GLY A 665 3.72 8.53 -70.61
N ASP A 666 3.01 7.52 -71.09
CA ASP A 666 3.26 6.92 -72.40
C ASP A 666 2.94 7.98 -73.47
N LEU A 667 3.94 8.36 -74.25
CA LEU A 667 3.76 8.98 -75.57
C LEU A 667 4.53 8.14 -76.58
N VAL A 668 3.76 7.44 -77.40
CA VAL A 668 4.16 6.77 -78.65
C VAL A 668 3.93 7.75 -79.82
N THR A 669 4.72 7.60 -80.88
CA THR A 669 4.76 8.28 -82.22
C THR A 669 5.64 9.54 -82.25
N VAL A 670 6.65 9.70 -83.13
CA VAL A 670 6.97 9.17 -84.47
C VAL A 670 8.46 8.85 -84.56
#